data_AF-A0A5M3W9T9-F1
#
_entry.id   AF-A0A5M3W9T9-F1
#
_cell.length_a   1.000
_cell.length_b   1.000
_cell.length_c   1.000
_cell.angle_alpha   90.00
_cell.angle_beta   90.00
_cell.angle_gamma   90.00
#
_symmetry.space_group_name_H-M   'P 1'
#
loop_
_entity.id
_entity.type
_entity.pdbx_description
1 polymer ?
#
loop_
_entity_poly.entity_id
_entity_poly.type
_entity_poly.pdbx_seq_one_letter_code
_entity_poly.pdbx_strand_id
1 'polypeptide(L)'
;MTGFPRVLFDEAHSEAWTIRRERAEAMNPGHPDDNGYTRAAEHLRRLGHRVAAHTGGPLTASALAGQDVFVIAHPSQERWERTTGLGSPVFPVEELDAIEEYVRAGGGLVVLAEHEQEKYGSNLGDLLARFGVGVAHLTVQDPRHSHNQVASWVRGVAAAREVAGADLLAGAGQACFYRAGVLTGAGDVLFRTSADADPAGEPLAVAVRHGAGRVVVLADSDLFGDDSIGEFDHARLWVNLVTWAARAPASARAADPVPAEFAALKEAVEELRPLQAKDGSIAGDQAQAARLVSEISGHVVALAPRFPHDAAYLNAVVADLGKWADDGLGVPDFLDSLDAFHPDEQRVDGLEHLVVFPMYTQNGNPNRNLEAVWIRTVWPDWLAGVEAGRYDNPMFVPITFVDFTAGYDTNSAVLFPETVAVRATPARFTWGAIFCDREAARFRAVTSAAAETLKLALPPDAARLVASRELAQDAFTLWDLIHDRTHSHGDLPFDPFMIKQRMPYWLYSLEELRCDLTAFGEAVRLEAEGVPQAGYVQYAILFDRLFRFPITGDRVRNYDGLGGQLLFAYLHRNDIVRWTDNRLSVDWPRVAGGVADLRGEVEKLYRDGIDRSKLAHWLAAHDLVAAYVAPHPASKWAARDLPAEQKAMVDAVLSDEFPLSMFYEALRRKLTDVVESTKGVR
;
A
#
# COMPACT_ATOMS: atom_id res chain seq x y z
N MET A 1 -9.14 12.60 0.72
CA MET A 1 -8.90 11.15 0.71
C MET A 1 -10.15 10.41 0.22
N THR A 2 -10.09 9.88 -1.00
CA THR A 2 -11.18 9.15 -1.68
C THR A 2 -10.97 7.63 -1.68
N GLY A 3 -9.83 7.14 -1.18
CA GLY A 3 -9.47 5.70 -1.21
C GLY A 3 -10.18 4.83 -0.17
N PHE A 4 -10.59 5.39 0.97
CA PHE A 4 -11.22 4.64 2.07
C PHE A 4 -12.72 4.40 1.83
N PRO A 5 -13.23 3.19 2.13
CA PRO A 5 -14.65 2.85 2.08
C PRO A 5 -15.55 3.79 2.89
N ARG A 6 -16.75 4.04 2.34
CA ARG A 6 -17.89 4.65 3.02
C ARG A 6 -18.90 3.56 3.37
N VAL A 7 -19.15 3.37 4.65
CA VAL A 7 -20.00 2.32 5.20
C VAL A 7 -21.22 2.97 5.85
N LEU A 8 -22.40 2.59 5.39
CA LEU A 8 -23.68 3.02 5.94
C LEU A 8 -24.35 1.85 6.64
N PHE A 9 -24.57 1.97 7.95
CA PHE A 9 -25.37 1.02 8.71
C PHE A 9 -26.83 1.44 8.66
N ASP A 10 -27.71 0.51 8.36
CA ASP A 10 -29.12 0.70 8.62
C ASP A 10 -29.35 0.80 10.13
N GLU A 11 -30.20 1.73 10.52
CA GLU A 11 -30.79 1.84 11.85
C GLU A 11 -32.26 2.33 11.77
N ALA A 12 -32.78 2.47 10.55
CA ALA A 12 -34.09 3.04 10.26
C ALA A 12 -35.21 2.00 10.17
N HIS A 13 -34.86 0.70 10.17
CA HIS A 13 -35.77 -0.43 9.98
C HIS A 13 -35.89 -1.30 11.24
N SER A 14 -35.86 -0.69 12.41
CA SER A 14 -36.01 -1.38 13.70
C SER A 14 -34.94 -2.46 13.89
N GLU A 15 -33.68 -2.10 13.58
CA GLU A 15 -32.51 -2.95 13.78
C GLU A 15 -32.31 -3.28 15.25
N ALA A 16 -31.91 -4.51 15.55
CA ALA A 16 -31.56 -4.95 16.90
C ALA A 16 -30.18 -4.43 17.36
N TRP A 17 -29.36 -3.94 16.42
CA TRP A 17 -28.02 -3.43 16.66
C TRP A 17 -27.89 -1.97 16.23
N THR A 18 -27.06 -1.21 16.94
CA THR A 18 -26.78 0.20 16.63
C THR A 18 -25.30 0.53 16.81
N ILE A 19 -24.77 1.38 15.93
CA ILE A 19 -23.40 1.91 16.06
C ILE A 19 -23.36 3.18 16.93
N ARG A 20 -24.49 3.57 17.52
CA ARG A 20 -24.66 4.76 18.37
C ARG A 20 -24.79 4.34 19.83
N ARG A 21 -23.78 4.67 20.65
CA ARG A 21 -23.70 4.22 22.04
C ARG A 21 -24.91 4.63 22.87
N GLU A 22 -25.32 5.89 22.75
CA GLU A 22 -26.48 6.44 23.45
C GLU A 22 -27.78 5.72 23.08
N ARG A 23 -27.87 5.21 21.85
CA ARG A 23 -29.03 4.45 21.39
C ARG A 23 -29.00 3.03 21.96
N ALA A 24 -27.83 2.39 22.01
CA ALA A 24 -27.67 1.07 22.63
C ALA A 24 -28.05 1.11 24.13
N GLU A 25 -27.64 2.17 24.83
CA GLU A 25 -28.02 2.42 26.24
C GLU A 25 -29.53 2.64 26.42
N ALA A 26 -30.19 3.28 25.47
CA ALA A 26 -31.64 3.43 25.49
C ALA A 26 -32.38 2.10 25.18
N MET A 27 -31.83 1.30 24.26
CA MET A 27 -32.36 -0.02 23.87
C MET A 27 -32.26 -1.00 25.04
N ASN A 28 -31.09 -1.07 25.68
CA ASN A 28 -30.81 -2.00 26.75
C ASN A 28 -30.01 -1.34 27.88
N PRO A 29 -30.67 -0.63 28.81
CA PRO A 29 -29.99 0.08 29.89
C PRO A 29 -29.17 -0.82 30.83
N GLY A 30 -29.53 -2.10 30.95
CA GLY A 30 -28.84 -3.06 31.81
C GLY A 30 -27.58 -3.66 31.15
N HIS A 31 -27.64 -3.88 29.84
CA HIS A 31 -26.59 -4.53 29.05
C HIS A 31 -26.51 -3.89 27.65
N PRO A 32 -26.04 -2.64 27.53
CA PRO A 32 -26.02 -1.94 26.24
C PRO A 32 -25.14 -2.61 25.20
N ASP A 33 -24.15 -3.39 25.63
CA ASP A 33 -23.22 -4.08 24.74
C ASP A 33 -23.92 -5.17 23.91
N ASP A 34 -25.01 -5.76 24.43
CA ASP A 34 -25.89 -6.73 23.75
C ASP A 34 -26.72 -6.13 22.59
N ASN A 35 -26.60 -4.82 22.36
CA ASN A 35 -27.28 -4.10 21.29
C ASN A 35 -26.34 -3.11 20.57
N GLY A 36 -25.06 -3.11 20.94
CA GLY A 36 -24.06 -2.18 20.44
C GLY A 36 -23.17 -2.84 19.39
N TYR A 37 -22.99 -2.14 18.25
CA TYR A 37 -21.97 -2.39 17.24
C TYR A 37 -20.94 -1.25 17.23
N THR A 38 -20.79 -0.55 18.35
CA THR A 38 -19.95 0.65 18.45
C THR A 38 -18.48 0.31 18.19
N ARG A 39 -18.00 -0.79 18.76
CA ARG A 39 -16.65 -1.34 18.57
C ARG A 39 -16.46 -1.85 17.14
N ALA A 40 -17.48 -2.48 16.55
CA ALA A 40 -17.45 -2.92 15.14
C ALA A 40 -17.23 -1.71 14.20
N ALA A 41 -17.95 -0.61 14.44
CA ALA A 41 -17.74 0.64 13.72
C ALA A 41 -16.35 1.24 13.98
N GLU A 42 -15.84 1.20 15.21
CA GLU A 42 -14.50 1.69 15.56
C GLU A 42 -13.38 0.91 14.87
N HIS A 43 -13.49 -0.41 14.73
CA HIS A 43 -12.53 -1.21 13.97
C HIS A 43 -12.44 -0.77 12.51
N LEU A 44 -13.56 -0.45 11.87
CA LEU A 44 -13.56 0.09 10.51
C LEU A 44 -13.00 1.52 10.45
N ARG A 45 -13.34 2.38 11.42
CA ARG A 45 -12.82 3.75 11.49
C ARG A 45 -11.31 3.80 11.68
N ARG A 46 -10.73 2.87 12.45
CA ARG A 46 -9.27 2.73 12.61
C ARG A 46 -8.57 2.41 11.29
N LEU A 47 -9.26 1.77 10.35
CA LEU A 47 -8.76 1.54 8.98
C LEU A 47 -9.05 2.71 8.03
N GLY A 48 -9.56 3.83 8.54
CA GLY A 48 -9.89 5.02 7.76
C GLY A 48 -11.26 5.00 7.10
N HIS A 49 -12.06 3.94 7.28
CA HIS A 49 -13.41 3.88 6.70
C HIS A 49 -14.29 4.96 7.32
N ARG A 50 -15.13 5.58 6.48
CA ARG A 50 -16.14 6.52 6.94
C ARG A 50 -17.40 5.75 7.30
N VAL A 51 -17.73 5.70 8.58
CA VAL A 51 -18.86 4.91 9.07
C VAL A 51 -19.98 5.83 9.58
N ALA A 52 -21.18 5.67 9.01
CA ALA A 52 -22.38 6.45 9.37
C ALA A 52 -23.60 5.54 9.59
N ALA A 53 -24.60 6.05 10.31
CA ALA A 53 -25.88 5.39 10.51
C ALA A 53 -26.99 6.07 9.69
N HIS A 54 -27.82 5.26 9.02
CA HIS A 54 -29.06 5.66 8.36
C HIS A 54 -30.18 5.57 9.38
N THR A 55 -30.67 6.71 9.87
CA THR A 55 -31.57 6.76 11.05
C THR A 55 -33.02 7.09 10.71
N GLY A 56 -33.35 7.25 9.42
CA GLY A 56 -34.73 7.48 9.02
C GLY A 56 -34.88 7.77 7.53
N GLY A 57 -36.13 7.68 7.08
CA GLY A 57 -36.49 7.83 5.67
C GLY A 57 -36.19 6.57 4.84
N PRO A 58 -36.75 6.51 3.62
CA PRO A 58 -36.68 5.31 2.82
C PRO A 58 -35.31 5.07 2.18
N LEU A 59 -34.96 3.80 1.97
CA LEU A 59 -33.75 3.38 1.24
C LEU A 59 -33.93 3.60 -0.26
N THR A 60 -33.69 4.83 -0.70
CA THR A 60 -33.70 5.21 -2.12
C THR A 60 -32.32 5.11 -2.75
N ALA A 61 -32.25 5.12 -4.09
CA ALA A 61 -30.99 5.24 -4.81
C ALA A 61 -30.15 6.45 -4.35
N SER A 62 -30.80 7.56 -3.96
CA SER A 62 -30.11 8.74 -3.43
C SER A 62 -29.56 8.53 -2.02
N ALA A 63 -30.21 7.72 -1.18
CA ALA A 63 -29.74 7.43 0.17
C ALA A 63 -28.48 6.55 0.14
N LEU A 64 -28.44 5.60 -0.81
CA LEU A 64 -27.31 4.69 -1.02
C LEU A 64 -26.21 5.28 -1.91
N ALA A 65 -26.48 6.39 -2.60
CA ALA A 65 -25.52 7.03 -3.50
C ALA A 65 -24.24 7.46 -2.76
N GLY A 66 -23.09 7.08 -3.33
CA GLY A 66 -21.78 7.40 -2.77
C GLY A 66 -21.42 6.59 -1.51
N GLN A 67 -22.20 5.58 -1.14
CA GLN A 67 -21.78 4.56 -0.17
C GLN A 67 -21.09 3.40 -0.91
N ASP A 68 -20.10 2.82 -0.25
CA ASP A 68 -19.37 1.65 -0.75
C ASP A 68 -19.91 0.35 -0.16
N VAL A 69 -20.43 0.40 1.07
CA VAL A 69 -21.08 -0.72 1.76
C VAL A 69 -22.34 -0.24 2.47
N PHE A 70 -23.41 -1.02 2.35
CA PHE A 70 -24.59 -0.93 3.20
C PHE A 70 -24.65 -2.15 4.13
N VAL A 71 -24.93 -1.94 5.41
CA VAL A 71 -25.00 -2.99 6.44
C VAL A 71 -26.40 -3.05 7.01
N ILE A 72 -27.01 -4.23 7.03
CA ILE A 72 -28.31 -4.50 7.66
C ILE A 72 -28.07 -5.46 8.83
N ALA A 73 -28.37 -5.02 10.05
CA ALA A 73 -27.96 -5.67 11.28
C ALA A 73 -29.18 -6.14 12.09
N HIS A 74 -29.81 -7.20 11.57
CA HIS A 74 -30.96 -7.86 12.16
C HIS A 74 -32.17 -6.94 12.46
N PRO A 75 -32.96 -6.55 11.43
CA PRO A 75 -34.24 -5.87 11.61
C PRO A 75 -35.24 -6.79 12.29
N SER A 76 -35.91 -6.28 13.33
CA SER A 76 -36.81 -7.07 14.17
C SER A 76 -37.98 -6.26 14.71
N GLN A 77 -39.08 -6.94 15.05
CA GLN A 77 -40.16 -6.35 15.83
C GLN A 77 -39.78 -6.27 17.31
N GLU A 78 -40.15 -5.18 17.97
CA GLU A 78 -39.87 -4.91 19.40
C GLU A 78 -40.40 -5.98 20.38
N ARG A 79 -41.33 -6.83 19.93
CA ARG A 79 -41.84 -7.95 20.76
C ARG A 79 -40.81 -9.08 20.94
N TRP A 80 -39.80 -9.16 20.08
CA TRP A 80 -38.80 -10.22 20.08
C TRP A 80 -37.42 -9.72 20.47
N GLU A 81 -37.03 -8.56 19.95
CA GLU A 81 -35.73 -7.95 20.21
C GLU A 81 -35.88 -6.53 20.75
N ARG A 82 -34.84 -6.04 21.41
CA ARG A 82 -34.72 -4.61 21.74
C ARG A 82 -34.15 -3.92 20.52
N THR A 83 -34.86 -2.93 19.98
CA THR A 83 -34.51 -2.36 18.66
C THR A 83 -34.33 -0.85 18.69
N THR A 84 -33.81 -0.30 17.59
CA THR A 84 -33.70 1.15 17.40
C THR A 84 -35.06 1.87 17.49
N GLY A 85 -36.19 1.16 17.48
CA GLY A 85 -37.53 1.73 17.59
C GLY A 85 -37.84 2.74 16.46
N LEU A 86 -37.11 2.65 15.36
CA LEU A 86 -37.23 3.51 14.19
C LEU A 86 -37.82 2.68 13.04
N GLY A 87 -38.84 3.22 12.37
CA GLY A 87 -39.45 2.61 11.19
C GLY A 87 -40.05 1.22 11.42
N SER A 88 -39.87 0.35 10.42
CA SER A 88 -40.48 -0.99 10.34
C SER A 88 -39.40 -2.01 9.95
N PRO A 89 -39.41 -3.24 10.50
CA PRO A 89 -38.50 -4.31 10.10
C PRO A 89 -38.80 -4.90 8.71
N VAL A 90 -39.87 -4.43 8.06
CA VAL A 90 -40.26 -4.83 6.71
C VAL A 90 -39.86 -3.74 5.72
N PHE A 91 -38.96 -4.09 4.81
CA PHE A 91 -38.57 -3.27 3.66
C PHE A 91 -39.66 -3.32 2.59
N PRO A 92 -40.23 -2.17 2.15
CA PRO A 92 -41.10 -2.11 0.98
C PRO A 92 -40.40 -2.62 -0.28
N VAL A 93 -41.18 -3.04 -1.28
CA VAL A 93 -40.61 -3.61 -2.52
C VAL A 93 -39.68 -2.63 -3.23
N GLU A 94 -39.97 -1.33 -3.14
CA GLU A 94 -39.18 -0.26 -3.72
C GLU A 94 -37.79 -0.16 -3.08
N GLU A 95 -37.68 -0.43 -1.78
CA GLU A 95 -36.40 -0.44 -1.07
C GLU A 95 -35.60 -1.70 -1.38
N LEU A 96 -36.29 -2.85 -1.45
CA LEU A 96 -35.66 -4.10 -1.88
C LEU A 96 -35.08 -3.95 -3.31
N ASP A 97 -35.82 -3.32 -4.22
CA ASP A 97 -35.37 -2.99 -5.58
C ASP A 97 -34.16 -2.05 -5.57
N ALA A 98 -34.20 -0.99 -4.75
CA ALA A 98 -33.11 -0.03 -4.64
C ALA A 98 -31.82 -0.65 -4.09
N ILE A 99 -31.92 -1.54 -3.10
CA ILE A 99 -30.78 -2.28 -2.53
C ILE A 99 -30.19 -3.22 -3.59
N GLU A 100 -31.03 -3.99 -4.30
CA GLU A 100 -30.56 -4.89 -5.35
C GLU A 100 -29.87 -4.13 -6.49
N GLU A 101 -30.44 -3.01 -6.95
CA GLU A 101 -29.84 -2.19 -8.00
C GLU A 101 -28.52 -1.54 -7.53
N TYR A 102 -28.47 -1.06 -6.29
CA TYR A 102 -27.24 -0.54 -5.68
C TYR A 102 -26.11 -1.59 -5.68
N VAL A 103 -26.41 -2.83 -5.26
CA VAL A 103 -25.45 -3.93 -5.28
C VAL A 103 -25.06 -4.26 -6.72
N ARG A 104 -26.03 -4.44 -7.62
CA ARG A 104 -25.75 -4.74 -9.04
C ARG A 104 -24.83 -3.71 -9.68
N ALA A 105 -24.97 -2.43 -9.31
CA ALA A 105 -24.15 -1.31 -9.76
C ALA A 105 -22.77 -1.21 -9.09
N GLY A 106 -22.38 -2.16 -8.22
CA GLY A 106 -21.06 -2.23 -7.59
C GLY A 106 -21.03 -1.95 -6.10
N GLY A 107 -22.17 -1.66 -5.48
CA GLY A 107 -22.28 -1.50 -4.02
C GLY A 107 -22.03 -2.80 -3.27
N GLY A 108 -21.51 -2.68 -2.06
CA GLY A 108 -21.41 -3.79 -1.10
C GLY A 108 -22.62 -3.89 -0.21
N LEU A 109 -23.06 -5.11 0.11
CA LEU A 109 -24.09 -5.39 1.11
C LEU A 109 -23.57 -6.39 2.15
N VAL A 110 -23.75 -6.08 3.43
CA VAL A 110 -23.52 -7.03 4.52
C VAL A 110 -24.83 -7.23 5.27
N VAL A 111 -25.31 -8.47 5.37
CA VAL A 111 -26.56 -8.80 6.06
C VAL A 111 -26.27 -9.75 7.21
N LEU A 112 -26.70 -9.34 8.41
CA LEU A 112 -26.65 -10.15 9.60
C LEU A 112 -28.05 -10.72 9.83
N ALA A 113 -28.20 -12.00 9.52
CA ALA A 113 -29.38 -12.78 9.83
C ALA A 113 -29.25 -13.40 11.22
N GLU A 114 -30.24 -14.18 11.63
CA GLU A 114 -30.37 -14.64 13.01
C GLU A 114 -31.07 -16.01 13.08
N HIS A 115 -30.91 -16.74 14.18
CA HIS A 115 -31.65 -18.00 14.39
C HIS A 115 -33.16 -17.78 14.35
N GLU A 116 -33.92 -18.78 13.91
CA GLU A 116 -35.39 -18.68 13.86
C GLU A 116 -35.89 -17.42 13.10
N GLN A 117 -35.19 -17.05 12.01
CA GLN A 117 -35.36 -15.76 11.28
C GLN A 117 -36.82 -15.33 11.01
N GLU A 118 -37.70 -16.25 10.64
CA GLU A 118 -39.11 -15.94 10.34
C GLU A 118 -39.91 -15.33 11.51
N LYS A 119 -39.52 -15.53 12.78
CA LYS A 119 -40.32 -15.05 13.92
C LYS A 119 -40.26 -13.52 14.07
N TYR A 120 -39.15 -12.90 13.69
CA TYR A 120 -38.85 -11.50 13.97
C TYR A 120 -39.71 -10.50 13.20
N GLY A 121 -40.48 -10.95 12.21
CA GLY A 121 -41.40 -10.12 11.46
C GLY A 121 -40.73 -9.16 10.48
N SER A 122 -39.45 -9.41 10.15
CA SER A 122 -38.77 -8.79 9.00
C SER A 122 -38.97 -9.61 7.73
N ASN A 123 -38.70 -9.00 6.59
CA ASN A 123 -38.68 -9.66 5.29
C ASN A 123 -37.25 -9.84 4.74
N LEU A 124 -36.28 -10.09 5.62
CA LEU A 124 -34.90 -10.40 5.20
C LEU A 124 -34.83 -11.59 4.23
N GLY A 125 -35.72 -12.58 4.37
CA GLY A 125 -35.81 -13.70 3.43
C GLY A 125 -36.10 -13.24 1.99
N ASP A 126 -37.00 -12.26 1.81
CA ASP A 126 -37.33 -11.71 0.49
C ASP A 126 -36.16 -10.91 -0.10
N LEU A 127 -35.42 -10.17 0.74
CA LEU A 127 -34.21 -9.47 0.33
C LEU A 127 -33.12 -10.46 -0.11
N LEU A 128 -32.80 -11.44 0.73
CA LEU A 128 -31.73 -12.40 0.49
C LEU A 128 -32.01 -13.29 -0.73
N ALA A 129 -33.29 -13.60 -1.00
CA ALA A 129 -33.70 -14.36 -2.18
C ALA A 129 -33.29 -13.68 -3.50
N ARG A 130 -33.21 -12.34 -3.55
CA ARG A 130 -32.72 -11.58 -4.72
C ARG A 130 -31.24 -11.85 -5.03
N PHE A 131 -30.49 -12.27 -4.02
CA PHE A 131 -29.09 -12.66 -4.13
C PHE A 131 -28.88 -14.18 -4.16
N GLY A 132 -29.97 -14.95 -4.20
CA GLY A 132 -29.94 -16.41 -4.22
C GLY A 132 -29.51 -17.04 -2.89
N VAL A 133 -29.65 -16.32 -1.78
CA VAL A 133 -29.34 -16.80 -0.43
C VAL A 133 -30.63 -16.95 0.37
N GLY A 134 -30.74 -18.01 1.16
CA GLY A 134 -31.81 -18.21 2.13
C GLY A 134 -31.28 -18.36 3.55
N VAL A 135 -32.14 -18.15 4.55
CA VAL A 135 -31.86 -18.37 5.97
C VAL A 135 -32.88 -19.36 6.50
N ALA A 136 -32.42 -20.45 7.12
CA ALA A 136 -33.30 -21.44 7.70
C ALA A 136 -33.83 -21.01 9.07
N HIS A 137 -35.11 -21.25 9.33
CA HIS A 137 -35.75 -21.02 10.63
C HIS A 137 -35.42 -22.15 11.61
N LEU A 138 -34.23 -22.09 12.21
CA LEU A 138 -33.77 -23.02 13.25
C LEU A 138 -32.71 -22.36 14.12
N THR A 139 -32.29 -23.02 15.19
CA THR A 139 -31.10 -22.68 15.99
C THR A 139 -30.10 -23.83 15.92
N VAL A 140 -28.86 -23.56 15.52
CA VAL A 140 -27.80 -24.57 15.51
C VAL A 140 -27.46 -24.99 16.94
N GLN A 141 -27.19 -26.28 17.14
CA GLN A 141 -26.69 -26.83 18.40
C GLN A 141 -25.42 -27.66 18.16
N ASP A 142 -24.33 -27.38 18.88
CA ASP A 142 -23.10 -28.17 18.87
C ASP A 142 -22.48 -28.25 20.28
N PRO A 143 -23.00 -29.14 21.16
CA PRO A 143 -22.47 -29.28 22.50
C PRO A 143 -20.99 -29.66 22.55
N ARG A 144 -20.44 -30.28 21.50
CA ARG A 144 -19.05 -30.78 21.48
C ARG A 144 -18.06 -29.69 21.08
N HIS A 145 -18.46 -28.78 20.21
CA HIS A 145 -17.65 -27.66 19.74
C HIS A 145 -18.33 -26.34 20.09
N SER A 146 -18.73 -26.19 21.35
CA SER A 146 -19.36 -24.98 21.88
C SER A 146 -18.37 -24.07 22.62
N HIS A 147 -18.66 -22.77 22.63
CA HIS A 147 -18.05 -21.81 23.53
C HIS A 147 -18.82 -21.75 24.85
N ASN A 148 -18.10 -21.59 25.97
CA ASN A 148 -18.64 -21.50 27.33
C ASN A 148 -19.67 -22.58 27.73
N GLN A 149 -19.56 -23.77 27.14
CA GLN A 149 -20.48 -24.90 27.38
C GLN A 149 -21.94 -24.59 27.02
N VAL A 150 -22.18 -23.58 26.17
CA VAL A 150 -23.51 -23.24 25.66
C VAL A 150 -23.67 -23.88 24.28
N ALA A 151 -24.56 -24.86 24.17
CA ALA A 151 -24.68 -25.66 22.95
C ALA A 151 -25.00 -24.84 21.68
N SER A 152 -25.68 -23.70 21.79
CA SER A 152 -25.93 -22.83 20.63
C SER A 152 -24.76 -21.93 20.25
N TRP A 153 -23.72 -21.81 21.09
CA TRP A 153 -22.55 -20.97 20.84
C TRP A 153 -21.51 -21.77 20.07
N VAL A 154 -21.75 -21.99 18.79
CA VAL A 154 -21.05 -22.98 17.97
C VAL A 154 -19.76 -22.44 17.36
N ARG A 155 -18.69 -23.23 17.44
CA ARG A 155 -17.41 -22.91 16.79
C ARG A 155 -17.52 -23.22 15.29
N GLY A 156 -17.45 -22.17 14.47
CA GLY A 156 -17.50 -22.32 13.02
C GLY A 156 -16.26 -23.05 12.49
N VAL A 157 -16.47 -23.98 11.56
CA VAL A 157 -15.40 -24.62 10.80
C VAL A 157 -15.11 -23.79 9.55
N ALA A 158 -13.93 -23.19 9.49
CA ALA A 158 -13.49 -22.44 8.31
C ALA A 158 -13.50 -23.33 7.06
N ALA A 159 -14.09 -22.83 5.98
CA ALA A 159 -14.23 -23.52 4.70
C ALA A 159 -13.45 -22.80 3.59
N ALA A 160 -14.12 -22.10 2.68
CA ALA A 160 -13.45 -21.36 1.62
C ALA A 160 -12.72 -20.14 2.19
N ARG A 161 -11.39 -20.13 2.05
CA ARG A 161 -10.57 -18.95 2.36
C ARG A 161 -10.56 -17.96 1.20
N GLU A 162 -10.43 -18.49 -0.02
CA GLU A 162 -10.24 -17.72 -1.24
C GLU A 162 -11.57 -17.49 -1.97
N VAL A 163 -12.00 -16.23 -2.07
CA VAL A 163 -13.20 -15.80 -2.79
C VAL A 163 -12.82 -14.74 -3.80
N ALA A 164 -12.91 -15.08 -5.08
CA ALA A 164 -12.54 -14.20 -6.20
C ALA A 164 -11.14 -13.56 -6.05
N GLY A 165 -10.14 -14.36 -5.67
CA GLY A 165 -8.73 -13.94 -5.53
C GLY A 165 -8.39 -13.23 -4.21
N ALA A 166 -9.33 -13.09 -3.28
CA ALA A 166 -9.09 -12.53 -1.94
C ALA A 166 -9.24 -13.59 -0.85
N ASP A 167 -8.40 -13.52 0.20
CA ASP A 167 -8.47 -14.36 1.39
C ASP A 167 -9.35 -13.67 2.46
N LEU A 168 -10.65 -13.96 2.47
CA LEU A 168 -11.59 -13.34 3.42
C LEU A 168 -11.34 -13.79 4.87
N LEU A 169 -10.62 -14.89 5.05
CA LEU A 169 -10.27 -15.44 6.36
C LEU A 169 -8.81 -15.15 6.74
N ALA A 170 -8.17 -14.18 6.06
CA ALA A 170 -6.81 -13.73 6.37
C ALA A 170 -6.73 -13.21 7.81
N GLY A 171 -6.06 -13.99 8.67
CA GLY A 171 -5.97 -13.73 10.12
C GLY A 171 -7.31 -13.88 10.86
N ALA A 172 -8.31 -14.52 10.24
CA ALA A 172 -9.65 -14.70 10.77
C ALA A 172 -10.11 -16.17 10.64
N GLY A 173 -9.30 -17.09 11.18
CA GLY A 173 -9.52 -18.52 11.06
C GLY A 173 -10.48 -19.09 12.10
N GLN A 174 -10.77 -18.34 13.17
CA GLN A 174 -11.59 -18.77 14.29
C GLN A 174 -12.77 -17.81 14.51
N ALA A 175 -13.99 -18.36 14.49
CA ALA A 175 -15.21 -17.62 14.82
C ALA A 175 -16.17 -18.50 15.65
N CYS A 176 -16.90 -17.87 16.56
CA CYS A 176 -17.95 -18.49 17.37
C CYS A 176 -19.28 -17.81 17.03
N PHE A 177 -20.28 -18.59 16.63
CA PHE A 177 -21.60 -18.10 16.30
C PHE A 177 -22.55 -18.40 17.48
N TYR A 178 -23.14 -17.39 18.13
CA TYR A 178 -23.82 -17.47 19.42
C TYR A 178 -25.29 -17.89 19.30
N ARG A 179 -26.00 -17.36 18.30
CA ARG A 179 -27.38 -17.73 17.99
C ARG A 179 -27.54 -17.92 16.49
N ALA A 180 -26.72 -18.78 15.90
CA ALA A 180 -26.82 -19.00 14.46
C ALA A 180 -28.07 -19.78 14.04
N GLY A 181 -28.69 -19.32 12.95
CA GLY A 181 -29.42 -20.18 12.03
C GLY A 181 -28.46 -20.92 11.09
N VAL A 182 -28.91 -21.27 9.88
CA VAL A 182 -28.00 -21.69 8.79
C VAL A 182 -28.41 -21.05 7.48
N LEU A 183 -27.44 -20.87 6.59
CA LEU A 183 -27.64 -20.27 5.27
C LEU A 183 -27.78 -21.37 4.21
N THR A 184 -28.60 -21.10 3.19
CA THR A 184 -28.79 -21.97 2.04
C THR A 184 -28.63 -21.18 0.73
N GLY A 185 -28.44 -21.89 -0.39
CA GLY A 185 -28.39 -21.26 -1.70
C GLY A 185 -26.97 -21.04 -2.24
N ALA A 186 -26.79 -19.97 -3.01
CA ALA A 186 -25.57 -19.69 -3.77
C ALA A 186 -24.50 -18.97 -2.93
N GLY A 187 -23.23 -19.11 -3.32
CA GLY A 187 -22.11 -18.37 -2.76
C GLY A 187 -20.94 -19.25 -2.31
N ASP A 188 -19.83 -18.59 -2.04
CA ASP A 188 -18.66 -19.21 -1.42
C ASP A 188 -18.87 -19.27 0.09
N VAL A 189 -18.86 -20.48 0.65
CA VAL A 189 -19.10 -20.72 2.08
C VAL A 189 -17.81 -20.48 2.87
N LEU A 190 -17.83 -19.50 3.77
CA LEU A 190 -16.69 -19.11 4.59
C LEU A 190 -16.59 -19.93 5.87
N PHE A 191 -17.72 -20.17 6.53
CA PHE A 191 -17.81 -20.99 7.74
C PHE A 191 -18.96 -21.99 7.64
N ARG A 192 -18.77 -23.14 8.26
CA ARG A 192 -19.78 -24.21 8.39
C ARG A 192 -19.97 -24.61 9.85
N THR A 193 -21.13 -25.17 10.16
CA THR A 193 -21.30 -25.95 11.38
C THR A 193 -20.40 -27.20 11.35
N SER A 194 -20.02 -27.72 12.52
CA SER A 194 -19.17 -28.90 12.58
C SER A 194 -19.91 -30.16 12.11
N ALA A 195 -19.17 -31.28 11.97
CA ALA A 195 -19.77 -32.58 11.67
C ALA A 195 -20.61 -33.14 12.83
N ASP A 196 -20.46 -32.61 14.04
CA ASP A 196 -21.18 -33.03 15.25
C ASP A 196 -22.34 -32.08 15.61
N ALA A 197 -22.49 -30.98 14.87
CA ALA A 197 -23.57 -30.03 15.06
C ALA A 197 -24.92 -30.56 14.54
N ASP A 198 -26.00 -29.96 15.03
CA ASP A 198 -27.36 -30.13 14.49
C ASP A 198 -27.88 -28.77 13.99
N PRO A 199 -28.03 -28.57 12.66
CA PRO A 199 -27.62 -29.47 11.58
C PRO A 199 -26.10 -29.47 11.31
N ALA A 200 -25.57 -30.58 10.79
CA ALA A 200 -24.14 -30.79 10.57
C ALA A 200 -23.65 -30.27 9.19
N GLY A 201 -22.48 -29.64 9.16
CA GLY A 201 -21.82 -29.20 7.91
C GLY A 201 -22.51 -28.07 7.14
N GLU A 202 -23.50 -27.42 7.73
CA GLU A 202 -24.31 -26.39 7.08
C GLU A 202 -23.63 -25.02 7.07
N PRO A 203 -23.83 -24.18 6.04
CA PRO A 203 -23.23 -22.84 5.96
C PRO A 203 -23.66 -21.90 7.08
N LEU A 204 -22.70 -21.19 7.67
CA LEU A 204 -22.90 -20.13 8.68
C LEU A 204 -22.61 -18.73 8.15
N ALA A 205 -21.71 -18.62 7.17
CA ALA A 205 -21.38 -17.36 6.50
C ALA A 205 -21.09 -17.62 5.02
N VAL A 206 -21.64 -16.79 4.14
CA VAL A 206 -21.45 -16.89 2.69
C VAL A 206 -21.09 -15.55 2.06
N ALA A 207 -20.26 -15.60 1.03
CA ALA A 207 -19.90 -14.47 0.19
C ALA A 207 -20.42 -14.69 -1.25
N VAL A 208 -21.05 -13.67 -1.82
CA VAL A 208 -21.73 -13.74 -3.12
C VAL A 208 -21.31 -12.57 -4.00
N ARG A 209 -21.13 -12.83 -5.29
CA ARG A 209 -21.02 -11.80 -6.33
C ARG A 209 -22.37 -11.58 -6.98
N HIS A 210 -22.80 -10.33 -7.11
CA HIS A 210 -24.06 -9.99 -7.77
C HIS A 210 -23.86 -8.74 -8.64
N GLY A 211 -23.94 -8.90 -9.97
CA GLY A 211 -23.54 -7.85 -10.91
C GLY A 211 -22.08 -7.43 -10.69
N ALA A 212 -21.85 -6.13 -10.54
CA ALA A 212 -20.53 -5.60 -10.18
C ALA A 212 -20.26 -5.60 -8.66
N GLY A 213 -21.29 -5.81 -7.83
CA GLY A 213 -21.22 -5.73 -6.38
C GLY A 213 -20.97 -7.05 -5.69
N ARG A 214 -21.04 -6.99 -4.36
CA ARG A 214 -20.64 -8.06 -3.45
C ARG A 214 -21.59 -8.09 -2.26
N VAL A 215 -21.98 -9.29 -1.86
CA VAL A 215 -22.87 -9.51 -0.71
C VAL A 215 -22.19 -10.48 0.26
N VAL A 216 -22.23 -10.15 1.54
CA VAL A 216 -21.84 -11.06 2.62
C VAL A 216 -23.08 -11.29 3.48
N VAL A 217 -23.36 -12.54 3.80
CA VAL A 217 -24.45 -12.92 4.70
C VAL A 217 -23.89 -13.78 5.82
N LEU A 218 -24.26 -13.45 7.06
CA LEU A 218 -23.95 -14.25 8.24
C LEU A 218 -25.26 -14.71 8.88
N ALA A 219 -25.27 -15.94 9.39
CA ALA A 219 -26.43 -16.55 10.05
C ALA A 219 -26.61 -16.11 11.51
N ASP A 220 -25.78 -15.18 11.99
CA ASP A 220 -25.71 -14.72 13.38
C ASP A 220 -25.40 -13.22 13.41
N SER A 221 -26.17 -12.49 14.21
CA SER A 221 -25.98 -11.06 14.41
C SER A 221 -25.27 -10.73 15.73
N ASP A 222 -25.14 -11.66 16.67
CA ASP A 222 -24.39 -11.46 17.93
C ASP A 222 -22.87 -11.41 17.68
N LEU A 223 -22.38 -12.08 16.63
CA LEU A 223 -20.95 -12.29 16.34
C LEU A 223 -20.07 -11.02 16.42
N PHE A 224 -20.63 -9.87 16.05
CA PHE A 224 -19.94 -8.57 16.01
C PHE A 224 -20.46 -7.57 17.06
N GLY A 225 -21.29 -8.02 17.99
CA GLY A 225 -21.74 -7.26 19.15
C GLY A 225 -20.57 -6.76 20.00
N ASP A 226 -20.78 -5.67 20.74
CA ASP A 226 -19.74 -5.05 21.54
C ASP A 226 -19.21 -5.98 22.65
N ASP A 227 -20.00 -6.96 23.06
CA ASP A 227 -19.65 -8.03 24.00
C ASP A 227 -18.82 -9.16 23.37
N SER A 228 -19.00 -9.40 22.07
CA SER A 228 -18.52 -10.60 21.35
C SER A 228 -17.41 -10.33 20.34
N ILE A 229 -17.29 -9.10 19.83
CA ILE A 229 -16.31 -8.75 18.77
C ILE A 229 -14.84 -8.90 19.21
N GLY A 230 -14.60 -8.85 20.53
CA GLY A 230 -13.27 -9.07 21.11
C GLY A 230 -12.89 -10.54 21.25
N GLU A 231 -13.81 -11.46 21.00
CA GLU A 231 -13.55 -12.90 21.09
C GLU A 231 -13.00 -13.45 19.77
N PHE A 232 -12.14 -14.47 19.88
CA PHE A 232 -11.51 -15.14 18.75
C PHE A 232 -10.93 -14.16 17.73
N ASP A 233 -11.23 -14.33 16.44
CA ASP A 233 -10.79 -13.43 15.38
C ASP A 233 -11.92 -12.54 14.83
N HIS A 234 -13.00 -12.31 15.60
CA HIS A 234 -14.22 -11.65 15.12
C HIS A 234 -13.96 -10.25 14.57
N ALA A 235 -13.16 -9.43 15.27
CA ALA A 235 -12.77 -8.11 14.79
C ALA A 235 -12.07 -8.15 13.42
N ARG A 236 -11.18 -9.12 13.19
CA ARG A 236 -10.48 -9.26 11.90
C ARG A 236 -11.42 -9.79 10.82
N LEU A 237 -12.29 -10.75 11.16
CA LEU A 237 -13.32 -11.24 10.26
C LEU A 237 -14.23 -10.09 9.79
N TRP A 238 -14.74 -9.29 10.72
CA TRP A 238 -15.58 -8.12 10.44
C TRP A 238 -14.93 -7.17 9.43
N VAL A 239 -13.69 -6.77 9.71
CA VAL A 239 -12.88 -5.91 8.84
C VAL A 239 -12.73 -6.51 7.44
N ASN A 240 -12.37 -7.80 7.36
CA ASN A 240 -12.17 -8.50 6.09
C ASN A 240 -13.45 -8.50 5.26
N LEU A 241 -14.58 -8.85 5.87
CA LEU A 241 -15.87 -8.97 5.20
C LEU A 241 -16.37 -7.63 4.67
N VAL A 242 -16.33 -6.58 5.50
CA VAL A 242 -16.76 -5.23 5.08
C VAL A 242 -15.84 -4.66 4.02
N THR A 243 -14.52 -4.81 4.18
CA THR A 243 -13.54 -4.30 3.21
C THR A 243 -13.62 -5.05 1.89
N TRP A 244 -13.89 -6.36 1.92
CA TRP A 244 -14.15 -7.14 0.72
C TRP A 244 -15.46 -6.74 0.06
N ALA A 245 -16.54 -6.55 0.82
CA ALA A 245 -17.83 -6.15 0.29
C ALA A 245 -17.79 -4.75 -0.36
N ALA A 246 -16.95 -3.86 0.17
CA ALA A 246 -16.82 -2.49 -0.32
C ALA A 246 -16.62 -2.43 -1.83
N ARG A 247 -17.36 -1.49 -2.44
CA ARG A 247 -17.19 -1.10 -3.84
C ARG A 247 -15.70 -1.01 -4.18
N ALA A 248 -15.35 -1.64 -5.30
CA ALA A 248 -13.98 -1.59 -5.79
C ALA A 248 -13.60 -0.12 -6.06
N PRO A 249 -12.37 0.31 -5.71
CA PRO A 249 -11.88 1.63 -6.08
C PRO A 249 -12.09 1.88 -7.57
N ALA A 250 -12.56 3.08 -7.93
CA ALA A 250 -12.74 3.45 -9.32
C ALA A 250 -11.40 3.36 -10.09
N SER A 251 -11.46 3.02 -11.37
CA SER A 251 -10.29 3.17 -12.24
C SER A 251 -9.89 4.65 -12.31
N ALA A 252 -8.58 4.89 -12.44
CA ALA A 252 -7.95 6.20 -12.27
C ALA A 252 -8.74 7.36 -12.90
N ARG A 253 -8.84 8.46 -12.15
CA ARG A 253 -9.28 9.76 -12.68
C ARG A 253 -8.41 10.10 -13.90
N ALA A 254 -9.01 10.63 -14.97
CA ALA A 254 -8.26 11.09 -16.14
C ALA A 254 -7.13 12.02 -15.70
N ALA A 255 -5.94 11.87 -16.28
CA ALA A 255 -4.82 12.76 -16.02
C ALA A 255 -5.27 14.21 -16.23
N ASP A 256 -4.86 15.10 -15.34
CA ASP A 256 -5.16 16.52 -15.51
C ASP A 256 -4.56 16.99 -16.85
N PRO A 257 -5.30 17.80 -17.64
CA PRO A 257 -4.82 18.23 -18.94
C PRO A 257 -3.57 19.10 -18.77
N VAL A 258 -2.46 18.63 -19.35
CA VAL A 258 -1.20 19.39 -19.40
C VAL A 258 -1.35 20.51 -20.43
N PRO A 259 -1.01 21.76 -20.11
CA PRO A 259 -1.09 22.86 -21.04
C PRO A 259 -0.19 22.70 -22.27
N ALA A 260 -0.63 23.25 -23.41
CA ALA A 260 0.08 23.16 -24.69
C ALA A 260 1.50 23.76 -24.62
N GLU A 261 1.73 24.75 -23.75
CA GLU A 261 3.04 25.38 -23.59
C GLU A 261 4.10 24.41 -23.03
N PHE A 262 3.72 23.46 -22.17
CA PHE A 262 4.66 22.44 -21.70
C PHE A 262 4.98 21.41 -22.79
N ALA A 263 4.02 21.08 -23.65
CA ALA A 263 4.27 20.21 -24.78
C ALA A 263 5.34 20.80 -25.73
N ALA A 264 5.29 22.12 -25.97
CA ALA A 264 6.31 22.82 -26.77
C ALA A 264 7.68 22.86 -26.09
N LEU A 265 7.72 23.10 -24.76
CA LEU A 265 8.97 23.01 -23.98
C LEU A 265 9.58 21.61 -24.09
N LYS A 266 8.77 20.57 -23.90
CA LYS A 266 9.18 19.17 -23.99
C LYS A 266 9.74 18.83 -25.37
N GLU A 267 9.06 19.25 -26.44
CA GLU A 267 9.54 19.06 -27.82
C GLU A 267 10.92 19.70 -28.05
N ALA A 268 11.12 20.96 -27.64
CA ALA A 268 12.40 21.64 -27.78
C ALA A 268 13.52 20.97 -26.97
N VAL A 269 13.23 20.48 -25.76
CA VAL A 269 14.19 19.71 -24.95
C VAL A 269 14.55 18.37 -25.60
N GLU A 270 13.58 17.67 -26.18
CA GLU A 270 13.83 16.41 -26.90
C GLU A 270 14.62 16.61 -28.19
N GLU A 271 14.42 17.73 -28.90
CA GLU A 271 15.23 18.10 -30.06
C GLU A 271 16.68 18.45 -29.67
N LEU A 272 16.90 19.00 -28.48
CA LEU A 272 18.25 19.32 -27.97
C LEU A 272 19.01 18.06 -27.55
N ARG A 273 18.33 17.08 -26.94
CA ARG A 273 18.90 15.84 -26.38
C ARG A 273 19.95 15.15 -27.28
N PRO A 274 19.71 14.86 -28.58
CA PRO A 274 20.68 14.16 -29.42
C PRO A 274 21.95 14.99 -29.72
N LEU A 275 21.94 16.30 -29.46
CA LEU A 275 23.11 17.18 -29.64
C LEU A 275 24.05 17.16 -28.42
N GLN A 276 23.59 16.62 -27.29
CA GLN A 276 24.34 16.58 -26.03
C GLN A 276 25.26 15.36 -25.92
N ALA A 277 26.46 15.59 -25.41
CA ALA A 277 27.39 14.57 -24.93
C ALA A 277 26.98 14.05 -23.53
N LYS A 278 27.73 13.08 -23.00
CA LYS A 278 27.40 12.43 -21.71
C LYS A 278 27.42 13.37 -20.52
N ASP A 279 28.27 14.39 -20.55
CA ASP A 279 28.40 15.41 -19.49
C ASP A 279 27.43 16.60 -19.68
N GLY A 280 26.61 16.56 -20.72
CA GLY A 280 25.61 17.58 -21.06
C GLY A 280 26.10 18.64 -22.05
N SER A 281 27.41 18.70 -22.33
CA SER A 281 27.97 19.62 -23.32
C SER A 281 27.48 19.35 -24.74
N ILE A 282 27.49 20.35 -25.63
CA ILE A 282 27.05 20.17 -27.01
C ILE A 282 28.21 19.69 -27.88
N ALA A 283 28.07 18.47 -28.40
CA ALA A 283 29.00 17.87 -29.37
C ALA A 283 28.46 17.91 -30.82
N GLY A 284 27.20 18.31 -31.00
CA GLY A 284 26.52 18.42 -32.30
C GLY A 284 26.57 19.82 -32.94
N ASP A 285 25.52 20.15 -33.70
CA ASP A 285 25.37 21.48 -34.34
C ASP A 285 25.14 22.56 -33.27
N GLN A 286 26.19 23.33 -32.97
CA GLN A 286 26.15 24.41 -31.98
C GLN A 286 25.15 25.52 -32.34
N ALA A 287 24.96 25.82 -33.63
CA ALA A 287 24.02 26.86 -34.03
C ALA A 287 22.57 26.40 -33.85
N GLN A 288 22.28 25.12 -34.09
CA GLN A 288 20.98 24.53 -33.77
C GLN A 288 20.75 24.48 -32.25
N ALA A 289 21.73 24.01 -31.48
CA ALA A 289 21.63 23.93 -30.03
C ALA A 289 21.40 25.32 -29.40
N ALA A 290 22.10 26.37 -29.85
CA ALA A 290 21.88 27.72 -29.36
C ALA A 290 20.46 28.24 -29.65
N ARG A 291 19.88 27.91 -30.82
CA ARG A 291 18.48 28.23 -31.13
C ARG A 291 17.52 27.50 -30.19
N LEU A 292 17.72 26.21 -29.97
CA LEU A 292 16.89 25.39 -29.09
C LEU A 292 16.97 25.86 -27.64
N VAL A 293 18.17 26.22 -27.13
CA VAL A 293 18.34 26.78 -25.78
C VAL A 293 17.60 28.11 -25.63
N SER A 294 17.65 28.98 -26.66
CA SER A 294 16.85 30.22 -26.69
C SER A 294 15.35 29.95 -26.71
N GLU A 295 14.90 28.94 -27.43
CA GLU A 295 13.49 28.54 -27.49
C GLU A 295 13.00 27.98 -26.15
N ILE A 296 13.76 27.06 -25.55
CA ILE A 296 13.52 26.50 -24.22
C ILE A 296 13.40 27.63 -23.19
N SER A 297 14.32 28.60 -23.22
CA SER A 297 14.27 29.78 -22.34
C SER A 297 12.97 30.57 -22.53
N GLY A 298 12.52 30.75 -23.77
CA GLY A 298 11.24 31.41 -24.09
C GLY A 298 10.03 30.67 -23.53
N HIS A 299 10.01 29.33 -23.64
CA HIS A 299 8.93 28.50 -23.08
C HIS A 299 8.92 28.53 -21.54
N VAL A 300 10.09 28.52 -20.89
CA VAL A 300 10.20 28.70 -19.43
C VAL A 300 9.62 30.04 -19.00
N VAL A 301 9.95 31.14 -19.68
CA VAL A 301 9.37 32.47 -19.41
C VAL A 301 7.86 32.49 -19.60
N ALA A 302 7.34 31.82 -20.63
CA ALA A 302 5.90 31.74 -20.88
C ALA A 302 5.14 30.94 -19.81
N LEU A 303 5.78 29.90 -19.24
CA LEU A 303 5.22 29.08 -18.18
C LEU A 303 5.36 29.70 -16.78
N ALA A 304 6.40 30.50 -16.54
CA ALA A 304 6.71 31.06 -15.21
C ALA A 304 5.55 31.74 -14.47
N PRO A 305 4.62 32.48 -15.12
CA PRO A 305 3.46 33.04 -14.43
C PRO A 305 2.53 32.04 -13.73
N ARG A 306 2.61 30.74 -14.09
CA ARG A 306 1.88 29.65 -13.41
C ARG A 306 2.52 29.24 -12.07
N PHE A 307 3.80 29.54 -11.90
CA PHE A 307 4.61 29.14 -10.74
C PHE A 307 5.16 30.38 -10.03
N PRO A 308 4.30 31.29 -9.54
CA PRO A 308 4.75 32.56 -8.94
C PRO A 308 5.65 32.34 -7.72
N HIS A 309 5.47 31.22 -7.03
CA HIS A 309 6.27 30.80 -5.88
C HIS A 309 7.71 30.40 -6.25
N ASP A 310 7.93 29.96 -7.50
CA ASP A 310 9.25 29.58 -8.04
C ASP A 310 9.86 30.67 -8.93
N ALA A 311 9.37 31.92 -8.88
CA ALA A 311 9.81 32.98 -9.79
C ALA A 311 11.33 33.25 -9.73
N ALA A 312 11.95 33.19 -8.55
CA ALA A 312 13.40 33.35 -8.40
C ALA A 312 14.16 32.22 -9.08
N TYR A 313 13.71 30.97 -8.88
CA TYR A 313 14.27 29.78 -9.52
C TYR A 313 14.14 29.83 -11.05
N LEU A 314 12.95 30.10 -11.59
CA LEU A 314 12.75 30.11 -13.04
C LEU A 314 13.52 31.25 -13.73
N ASN A 315 13.72 32.39 -13.05
CA ASN A 315 14.61 33.43 -13.53
C ASN A 315 16.08 32.98 -13.55
N ALA A 316 16.53 32.24 -12.54
CA ALA A 316 17.87 31.66 -12.50
C ALA A 316 18.06 30.61 -13.62
N VAL A 317 17.06 29.77 -13.91
CA VAL A 317 17.07 28.82 -15.03
C VAL A 317 17.31 29.53 -16.36
N VAL A 318 16.57 30.62 -16.62
CA VAL A 318 16.73 31.41 -17.84
C VAL A 318 18.11 32.04 -17.92
N ALA A 319 18.65 32.52 -16.79
CA ALA A 319 19.99 33.10 -16.72
C ALA A 319 21.09 32.04 -16.98
N ASP A 320 20.98 30.85 -16.38
CA ASP A 320 21.94 29.75 -16.56
C ASP A 320 21.89 29.18 -17.99
N LEU A 321 20.69 29.07 -18.59
CA LEU A 321 20.54 28.72 -20.01
C LEU A 321 21.22 29.73 -20.93
N GLY A 322 21.01 31.03 -20.67
CA GLY A 322 21.65 32.11 -21.43
C GLY A 322 23.17 32.09 -21.31
N LYS A 323 23.68 31.99 -20.08
CA LYS A 323 25.13 31.86 -19.81
C LYS A 323 25.73 30.65 -20.50
N TRP A 324 25.06 29.49 -20.43
CA TRP A 324 25.53 28.28 -21.08
C TRP A 324 25.64 28.44 -22.61
N ALA A 325 24.68 29.14 -23.23
CA ALA A 325 24.75 29.48 -24.65
C ALA A 325 25.89 30.47 -24.97
N ASP A 326 26.02 31.54 -24.19
CA ASP A 326 27.05 32.58 -24.38
C ASP A 326 28.48 32.04 -24.17
N ASP A 327 28.65 31.09 -23.25
CA ASP A 327 29.92 30.41 -22.95
C ASP A 327 30.26 29.27 -23.95
N GLY A 328 29.51 29.15 -25.05
CA GLY A 328 29.80 28.23 -26.14
C GLY A 328 29.31 26.79 -25.94
N LEU A 329 28.32 26.59 -25.06
CA LEU A 329 27.64 25.30 -24.85
C LEU A 329 28.57 24.16 -24.40
N GLY A 330 29.55 24.48 -23.54
CA GLY A 330 30.43 23.53 -22.85
C GLY A 330 29.69 22.68 -21.80
N VAL A 331 30.36 22.18 -20.77
CA VAL A 331 29.67 21.46 -19.68
C VAL A 331 28.72 22.45 -18.97
N PRO A 332 27.41 22.14 -18.85
CA PRO A 332 26.47 23.06 -18.23
C PRO A 332 26.73 23.27 -16.73
N ASP A 333 26.46 24.47 -16.25
CA ASP A 333 26.56 24.88 -14.84
C ASP A 333 25.26 25.56 -14.42
N PHE A 334 24.42 24.83 -13.67
CA PHE A 334 23.11 25.27 -13.18
C PHE A 334 23.11 25.43 -11.66
N LEU A 335 24.27 25.77 -11.05
CA LEU A 335 24.37 25.91 -9.60
C LEU A 335 23.46 27.05 -9.07
N ASP A 336 23.33 28.15 -9.83
CA ASP A 336 22.52 29.30 -9.38
C ASP A 336 21.03 28.95 -9.44
N SER A 337 20.60 28.18 -10.45
CA SER A 337 19.27 27.57 -10.51
C SER A 337 19.03 26.57 -9.38
N LEU A 338 20.01 25.71 -9.08
CA LEU A 338 19.89 24.70 -8.03
C LEU A 338 19.76 25.35 -6.64
N ASP A 339 20.58 26.35 -6.35
CA ASP A 339 20.56 27.10 -5.10
C ASP A 339 19.27 27.94 -4.93
N ALA A 340 18.53 28.20 -6.00
CA ALA A 340 17.26 28.93 -5.96
C ALA A 340 16.03 28.00 -5.87
N PHE A 341 16.17 26.70 -6.12
CA PHE A 341 15.06 25.75 -6.12
C PHE A 341 14.87 25.13 -4.73
N HIS A 342 13.83 25.57 -4.03
CA HIS A 342 13.51 25.17 -2.66
C HIS A 342 12.10 24.57 -2.54
N PRO A 343 11.85 23.35 -3.07
CA PRO A 343 10.58 22.67 -2.87
C PRO A 343 10.37 22.22 -1.41
N ASP A 344 11.45 22.06 -0.63
CA ASP A 344 11.43 21.72 0.80
C ASP A 344 10.73 22.78 1.66
N GLU A 345 10.90 24.05 1.30
CA GLU A 345 10.24 25.18 1.98
C GLU A 345 8.78 25.37 1.54
N GLN A 346 8.34 24.61 0.54
CA GLN A 346 7.07 24.81 -0.18
C GLN A 346 6.21 23.54 -0.23
N ARG A 347 6.26 22.73 0.84
CA ARG A 347 5.47 21.50 1.00
C ARG A 347 3.97 21.82 1.21
N VAL A 348 3.31 22.22 0.13
CA VAL A 348 1.87 22.51 0.07
C VAL A 348 1.21 21.45 -0.81
N ASP A 349 0.19 20.78 -0.29
CA ASP A 349 -0.49 19.71 -1.03
C ASP A 349 -1.07 20.22 -2.36
N GLY A 350 -0.73 19.53 -3.45
CA GLY A 350 -1.16 19.89 -4.80
C GLY A 350 -0.41 21.07 -5.42
N LEU A 351 0.58 21.68 -4.76
CA LEU A 351 1.41 22.72 -5.36
C LEU A 351 2.25 22.14 -6.50
N GLU A 352 2.23 22.81 -7.65
CA GLU A 352 2.93 22.36 -8.84
C GLU A 352 4.23 23.13 -9.06
N HIS A 353 5.22 22.47 -9.67
CA HIS A 353 6.52 23.06 -9.99
C HIS A 353 6.94 22.68 -11.41
N LEU A 354 7.64 23.58 -12.10
CA LEU A 354 8.31 23.31 -13.37
C LEU A 354 9.81 23.14 -13.11
N VAL A 355 10.31 21.91 -13.19
CA VAL A 355 11.72 21.57 -12.98
C VAL A 355 12.45 21.52 -14.31
N VAL A 356 13.49 22.32 -14.48
CA VAL A 356 14.36 22.34 -15.66
C VAL A 356 15.81 22.32 -15.24
N PHE A 357 16.50 21.20 -15.51
CA PHE A 357 17.92 21.03 -15.16
C PHE A 357 18.65 20.12 -16.15
N PRO A 358 19.94 20.37 -16.44
CA PRO A 358 20.84 19.36 -16.99
C PRO A 358 21.21 18.37 -15.88
N MET A 359 20.71 17.14 -15.98
CA MET A 359 20.86 16.13 -14.93
C MET A 359 20.89 14.71 -15.48
N TYR A 360 21.46 13.79 -14.71
CA TYR A 360 21.21 12.36 -14.91
C TYR A 360 20.04 11.92 -14.02
N THR A 361 19.40 10.80 -14.35
CA THR A 361 18.31 10.25 -13.53
C THR A 361 18.76 8.94 -12.90
N GLN A 362 18.67 8.81 -11.58
CA GLN A 362 19.05 7.56 -10.89
C GLN A 362 18.16 6.40 -11.36
N ASN A 363 18.74 5.23 -11.60
CA ASN A 363 18.04 4.06 -12.19
C ASN A 363 17.37 4.32 -13.56
N GLY A 364 17.80 5.37 -14.27
CA GLY A 364 17.30 5.75 -15.60
C GLY A 364 18.43 6.11 -16.56
N ASN A 365 18.37 7.31 -17.14
CA ASN A 365 19.39 7.88 -18.02
C ASN A 365 20.67 8.26 -17.23
N PRO A 366 21.84 7.68 -17.57
CA PRO A 366 23.11 7.99 -16.90
C PRO A 366 23.80 9.26 -17.44
N ASN A 367 23.31 9.84 -18.54
CA ASN A 367 23.89 11.05 -19.14
C ASN A 367 23.24 12.30 -18.56
N ARG A 368 24.01 13.39 -18.47
CA ARG A 368 23.52 14.70 -18.00
C ARG A 368 22.79 15.46 -19.11
N ASN A 369 21.61 14.99 -19.48
CA ASN A 369 20.77 15.69 -20.47
C ASN A 369 19.98 16.82 -19.82
N LEU A 370 19.62 17.85 -20.59
CA LEU A 370 18.63 18.83 -20.15
C LEU A 370 17.28 18.11 -20.08
N GLU A 371 16.61 18.19 -18.93
CA GLU A 371 15.30 17.58 -18.71
C GLU A 371 14.31 18.66 -18.26
N ALA A 372 13.05 18.51 -18.66
CA ALA A 372 11.93 19.32 -18.20
C ALA A 372 10.86 18.40 -17.60
N VAL A 373 10.52 18.65 -16.33
CA VAL A 373 9.57 17.84 -15.56
C VAL A 373 8.57 18.76 -14.89
N TRP A 374 7.29 18.52 -15.14
CA TRP A 374 6.21 19.15 -14.39
C TRP A 374 5.82 18.21 -13.25
N ILE A 375 6.00 18.67 -12.02
CA ILE A 375 5.73 17.88 -10.82
C ILE A 375 4.64 18.51 -9.97
N ARG A 376 4.00 17.70 -9.13
CA ARG A 376 3.04 18.14 -8.12
C ARG A 376 3.38 17.54 -6.76
N THR A 377 3.49 18.39 -5.75
CA THR A 377 3.80 18.03 -4.37
C THR A 377 2.60 17.35 -3.70
N VAL A 378 2.84 16.31 -2.92
CA VAL A 378 1.83 15.55 -2.16
C VAL A 378 2.08 15.74 -0.68
N TRP A 379 1.39 16.68 -0.04
CA TRP A 379 1.63 17.02 1.36
C TRP A 379 0.35 17.19 2.16
N PRO A 380 -0.51 16.16 2.21
CA PRO A 380 -1.79 16.25 2.90
C PRO A 380 -1.59 16.50 4.41
N ASP A 381 -2.57 17.16 5.05
CA ASP A 381 -2.50 17.55 6.47
C ASP A 381 -2.15 16.39 7.42
N TRP A 382 -2.60 15.17 7.11
CA TRP A 382 -2.29 14.00 7.93
C TRP A 382 -0.81 13.62 7.88
N LEU A 383 -0.16 13.74 6.72
CA LEU A 383 1.27 13.44 6.55
C LEU A 383 2.11 14.51 7.25
N ALA A 384 1.73 15.78 7.08
CA ALA A 384 2.34 16.90 7.78
C ALA A 384 2.25 16.72 9.31
N GLY A 385 1.11 16.26 9.82
CA GLY A 385 0.94 15.96 11.25
C GLY A 385 1.83 14.81 11.75
N VAL A 386 2.06 13.79 10.93
CA VAL A 386 2.95 12.66 11.26
C VAL A 386 4.43 13.09 11.27
N GLU A 387 4.85 13.86 10.27
CA GLU A 387 6.22 14.42 10.17
C GLU A 387 6.53 15.32 11.37
N ALA A 388 5.68 16.32 11.63
CA ALA A 388 5.86 17.27 12.72
C ALA A 388 5.85 16.61 14.12
N GLY A 389 5.21 15.44 14.24
CA GLY A 389 5.09 14.72 15.50
C GLY A 389 6.32 13.88 15.86
N ARG A 390 6.79 13.02 14.95
CA ARG A 390 7.81 12.00 15.27
C ARG A 390 8.81 11.68 14.17
N TYR A 391 8.49 12.03 12.94
CA TYR A 391 9.29 11.64 11.78
C TYR A 391 9.80 12.87 11.04
N ASP A 392 10.40 13.80 11.79
CA ASP A 392 10.96 15.03 11.24
C ASP A 392 11.92 14.71 10.09
N ASN A 393 11.61 15.26 8.92
CA ASN A 393 12.42 15.13 7.73
C ASN A 393 12.18 16.36 6.85
N PRO A 394 12.83 17.50 7.15
CA PRO A 394 12.59 18.75 6.44
C PRO A 394 13.00 18.70 4.96
N MET A 395 13.90 17.80 4.58
CA MET A 395 14.39 17.68 3.20
C MET A 395 13.48 16.81 2.32
N PHE A 396 12.61 15.98 2.92
CA PHE A 396 11.77 15.06 2.16
C PHE A 396 10.62 15.78 1.46
N VAL A 397 10.55 15.61 0.13
CA VAL A 397 9.50 16.17 -0.73
C VAL A 397 8.83 15.06 -1.56
N PRO A 398 7.70 14.50 -1.12
CA PRO A 398 6.92 13.56 -1.92
C PRO A 398 6.23 14.28 -3.09
N ILE A 399 6.41 13.75 -4.29
CA ILE A 399 5.95 14.37 -5.53
C ILE A 399 5.29 13.36 -6.48
N THR A 400 4.57 13.87 -7.46
CA THR A 400 3.96 13.09 -8.56
C THR A 400 4.27 13.73 -9.91
N PHE A 401 4.26 12.92 -10.97
CA PHE A 401 4.40 13.41 -12.32
C PHE A 401 3.10 14.03 -12.84
N VAL A 402 3.17 15.29 -13.26
CA VAL A 402 2.17 15.87 -14.15
C VAL A 402 2.53 15.52 -15.59
N ASP A 403 3.77 15.78 -16.02
CA ASP A 403 4.35 15.35 -17.31
C ASP A 403 5.89 15.46 -17.25
N PHE A 404 6.61 14.82 -18.18
CA PHE A 404 8.07 14.74 -18.15
C PHE A 404 8.71 14.47 -19.53
N THR A 405 9.96 14.87 -19.70
CA THR A 405 10.85 14.50 -20.82
C THR A 405 11.40 13.07 -20.69
N ALA A 406 11.90 12.51 -21.79
CA ALA A 406 12.27 11.10 -21.93
C ALA A 406 13.35 10.61 -20.95
N GLY A 407 14.09 11.48 -20.27
CA GLY A 407 14.98 11.08 -19.17
C GLY A 407 14.24 10.40 -18.02
N TYR A 408 12.97 10.76 -17.81
CA TYR A 408 12.07 10.14 -16.85
C TYR A 408 11.12 9.10 -17.46
N ASP A 409 11.23 8.78 -18.75
CA ASP A 409 10.58 7.60 -19.36
C ASP A 409 11.41 6.33 -19.05
N THR A 410 11.65 6.11 -17.75
CA THR A 410 12.58 5.11 -17.22
C THR A 410 12.04 4.53 -15.90
N ASN A 411 12.88 3.77 -15.18
CA ASN A 411 12.57 3.31 -13.82
C ASN A 411 12.94 4.32 -12.74
N SER A 412 13.44 5.52 -13.09
CA SER A 412 13.80 6.54 -12.12
C SER A 412 12.56 7.00 -11.35
N ALA A 413 12.61 6.96 -10.03
CA ALA A 413 11.52 7.38 -9.15
C ALA A 413 11.95 8.46 -8.16
N VAL A 414 13.05 9.16 -8.46
CA VAL A 414 13.58 10.22 -7.61
C VAL A 414 14.00 11.43 -8.44
N LEU A 415 13.93 12.60 -7.82
CA LEU A 415 14.56 13.84 -8.27
C LEU A 415 15.43 14.29 -7.11
N PHE A 416 16.75 14.28 -7.31
CA PHE A 416 17.72 14.60 -6.27
C PHE A 416 18.68 15.69 -6.76
N PRO A 417 19.04 16.65 -5.89
CA PRO A 417 19.87 17.78 -6.28
C PRO A 417 21.30 17.37 -6.68
N GLU A 418 21.81 16.23 -6.18
CA GLU A 418 23.12 15.68 -6.52
C GLU A 418 23.28 15.37 -8.01
N THR A 419 22.18 15.15 -8.74
CA THR A 419 22.24 14.72 -10.13
C THR A 419 22.47 15.85 -11.12
N VAL A 420 22.22 17.10 -10.68
CA VAL A 420 22.31 18.32 -11.48
C VAL A 420 23.76 18.64 -11.85
N ALA A 421 23.95 19.14 -13.06
CA ALA A 421 25.24 19.62 -13.53
C ALA A 421 25.56 21.00 -12.94
N VAL A 422 26.59 21.05 -12.10
CA VAL A 422 27.01 22.24 -11.37
C VAL A 422 28.53 22.39 -11.42
N ARG A 423 29.03 23.63 -11.41
CA ARG A 423 30.46 23.95 -11.34
C ARG A 423 31.15 23.42 -10.07
N ALA A 424 30.39 23.34 -8.98
CA ALA A 424 30.84 22.86 -7.68
C ALA A 424 29.66 22.28 -6.92
N THR A 425 29.90 21.19 -6.18
CA THR A 425 28.88 20.59 -5.31
C THR A 425 28.49 21.58 -4.19
N PRO A 426 27.19 21.85 -3.97
CA PRO A 426 26.73 22.65 -2.85
C PRO A 426 27.27 22.15 -1.51
N ALA A 427 27.44 23.06 -0.55
CA ALA A 427 27.92 22.70 0.77
C ALA A 427 26.95 21.76 1.51
N ARG A 428 25.65 21.88 1.21
CA ARG A 428 24.56 21.03 1.70
C ARG A 428 23.48 20.95 0.63
N PHE A 429 22.82 19.81 0.57
CA PHE A 429 21.56 19.67 -0.17
C PHE A 429 20.40 19.93 0.79
N THR A 430 19.33 20.53 0.29
CA THR A 430 18.18 20.98 1.11
C THR A 430 16.92 20.18 0.85
N TRP A 431 16.86 19.41 -0.23
CA TRP A 431 15.69 18.64 -0.60
C TRP A 431 16.08 17.30 -1.24
N GLY A 432 15.20 16.32 -1.10
CA GLY A 432 15.22 15.05 -1.80
C GLY A 432 13.79 14.67 -2.16
N ALA A 433 13.50 14.56 -3.44
CA ALA A 433 12.13 14.37 -3.91
C ALA A 433 11.90 12.97 -4.49
N ILE A 434 10.78 12.35 -4.10
CA ILE A 434 10.46 10.95 -4.45
C ILE A 434 9.09 10.89 -5.13
N PHE A 435 9.02 10.20 -6.27
CA PHE A 435 7.82 10.07 -7.10
C PHE A 435 6.91 8.96 -6.60
N CYS A 436 6.03 9.31 -5.65
CA CYS A 436 5.16 8.34 -4.98
C CYS A 436 4.09 7.75 -5.91
N ASP A 437 3.71 8.45 -6.99
CA ASP A 437 2.80 7.93 -8.02
C ASP A 437 3.43 6.80 -8.84
N ARG A 438 4.69 6.97 -9.23
CA ARG A 438 5.43 5.96 -9.98
C ARG A 438 5.67 4.72 -9.15
N GLU A 439 6.14 4.86 -7.91
CA GLU A 439 6.34 3.70 -7.03
C GLU A 439 5.01 2.98 -6.76
N ALA A 440 3.93 3.73 -6.47
CA ALA A 440 2.59 3.17 -6.32
C ALA A 440 2.12 2.41 -7.58
N ALA A 441 2.31 2.98 -8.77
CA ALA A 441 1.87 2.35 -10.01
C ALA A 441 2.67 1.06 -10.32
N ARG A 442 3.99 1.07 -10.10
CA ARG A 442 4.86 -0.10 -10.26
C ARG A 442 4.50 -1.20 -9.27
N PHE A 443 4.36 -0.84 -8.00
CA PHE A 443 3.91 -1.74 -6.93
C PHE A 443 2.60 -2.42 -7.31
N ARG A 444 1.59 -1.66 -7.71
CA ARG A 444 0.25 -2.19 -8.05
C ARG A 444 0.33 -3.17 -9.22
N ALA A 445 1.02 -2.81 -10.30
CA ALA A 445 1.15 -3.66 -11.48
C ALA A 445 1.89 -4.97 -11.17
N VAL A 446 3.06 -4.88 -10.53
CA VAL A 446 3.89 -6.06 -10.25
C VAL A 446 3.26 -6.94 -9.17
N THR A 447 2.72 -6.37 -8.10
CA THR A 447 2.05 -7.14 -7.03
C THR A 447 0.82 -7.85 -7.55
N SER A 448 0.00 -7.20 -8.40
CA SER A 448 -1.16 -7.86 -9.01
C SER A 448 -0.74 -9.07 -9.84
N ALA A 449 0.27 -8.91 -10.71
CA ALA A 449 0.76 -10.00 -11.55
C ALA A 449 1.45 -11.11 -10.75
N ALA A 450 2.15 -10.74 -9.67
CA ALA A 450 2.78 -11.69 -8.75
C ALA A 450 1.73 -12.50 -7.99
N ALA A 451 0.69 -11.86 -7.46
CA ALA A 451 -0.39 -12.55 -6.74
C ALA A 451 -1.08 -13.59 -7.64
N GLU A 452 -1.38 -13.23 -8.90
CA GLU A 452 -1.93 -14.16 -9.89
C GLU A 452 -0.95 -15.30 -10.20
N THR A 453 0.31 -14.97 -10.51
CA THR A 453 1.35 -15.93 -10.86
C THR A 453 1.63 -16.95 -9.75
N LEU A 454 1.57 -16.49 -8.50
CA LEU A 454 1.88 -17.25 -7.30
C LEU A 454 0.63 -17.88 -6.65
N LYS A 455 -0.56 -17.64 -7.22
CA LYS A 455 -1.86 -18.06 -6.66
C LYS A 455 -2.03 -17.64 -5.20
N LEU A 456 -1.56 -16.44 -4.89
CA LEU A 456 -1.65 -15.84 -3.58
C LEU A 456 -2.98 -15.12 -3.45
N ALA A 457 -3.85 -15.65 -2.59
CA ALA A 457 -5.06 -14.95 -2.18
C ALA A 457 -4.67 -13.78 -1.25
N LEU A 458 -5.02 -12.55 -1.66
CA LEU A 458 -4.66 -11.36 -0.89
C LEU A 458 -5.71 -11.08 0.20
N PRO A 459 -5.29 -10.65 1.41
CA PRO A 459 -6.19 -10.05 2.40
C PRO A 459 -7.04 -8.93 1.76
N PRO A 460 -8.29 -8.69 2.19
CA PRO A 460 -9.17 -7.72 1.51
C PRO A 460 -8.64 -6.28 1.50
N ASP A 461 -7.95 -5.87 2.56
CA ASP A 461 -7.22 -4.61 2.66
C ASP A 461 -6.03 -4.55 1.69
N ALA A 462 -5.20 -5.59 1.63
CA ALA A 462 -4.12 -5.71 0.65
C ALA A 462 -4.63 -5.70 -0.81
N ALA A 463 -5.72 -6.42 -1.09
CA ALA A 463 -6.37 -6.41 -2.40
C ALA A 463 -6.88 -5.01 -2.77
N ARG A 464 -7.43 -4.27 -1.79
CA ARG A 464 -7.87 -2.89 -1.99
C ARG A 464 -6.71 -1.94 -2.24
N LEU A 465 -5.59 -2.09 -1.53
CA LEU A 465 -4.36 -1.32 -1.74
C LEU A 465 -3.85 -1.50 -3.17
N VAL A 466 -3.77 -2.74 -3.66
CA VAL A 466 -3.37 -3.04 -5.04
C VAL A 466 -4.37 -2.45 -6.05
N ALA A 467 -5.65 -2.38 -5.72
CA ALA A 467 -6.66 -1.82 -6.61
C ALA A 467 -6.67 -0.28 -6.65
N SER A 468 -6.41 0.42 -5.53
CA SER A 468 -6.52 1.88 -5.42
C SER A 468 -5.19 2.60 -5.68
N ARG A 469 -5.18 3.53 -6.63
CA ARG A 469 -4.04 4.42 -6.87
C ARG A 469 -3.77 5.29 -5.64
N GLU A 470 -4.82 5.90 -5.09
CA GLU A 470 -4.72 6.86 -4.00
C GLU A 470 -4.20 6.22 -2.71
N LEU A 471 -4.71 5.04 -2.33
CA LEU A 471 -4.21 4.33 -1.14
C LEU A 471 -2.75 3.90 -1.31
N ALA A 472 -2.37 3.46 -2.51
CA ALA A 472 -0.99 3.10 -2.78
C ALA A 472 -0.08 4.33 -2.69
N GLN A 473 -0.45 5.45 -3.31
CA GLN A 473 0.29 6.71 -3.19
C GLN A 473 0.44 7.16 -1.73
N ASP A 474 -0.66 7.19 -0.97
CA ASP A 474 -0.64 7.54 0.46
C ASP A 474 0.32 6.62 1.24
N ALA A 475 0.29 5.30 0.98
CA ALA A 475 1.20 4.34 1.60
C ALA A 475 2.67 4.61 1.24
N PHE A 476 3.00 4.89 -0.02
CA PHE A 476 4.38 5.23 -0.41
C PHE A 476 4.86 6.53 0.23
N THR A 477 4.03 7.58 0.28
CA THR A 477 4.45 8.85 0.93
C THR A 477 4.79 8.67 2.41
N LEU A 478 4.04 7.84 3.14
CA LEU A 478 4.33 7.55 4.55
C LEU A 478 5.54 6.62 4.70
N TRP A 479 5.66 5.61 3.83
CA TRP A 479 6.83 4.73 3.80
C TRP A 479 8.10 5.55 3.57
N ASP A 480 8.15 6.33 2.49
CA ASP A 480 9.31 7.10 2.08
C ASP A 480 9.73 8.13 3.15
N LEU A 481 8.76 8.80 3.79
CA LEU A 481 9.03 9.71 4.91
C LEU A 481 9.83 9.04 6.03
N ILE A 482 9.39 7.85 6.45
CA ILE A 482 10.00 7.12 7.56
C ILE A 482 11.32 6.47 7.13
N HIS A 483 11.34 5.88 5.93
CA HIS A 483 12.51 5.22 5.36
C HIS A 483 13.68 6.20 5.22
N ASP A 484 13.47 7.31 4.51
CA ASP A 484 14.52 8.29 4.20
C ASP A 484 15.10 8.91 5.47
N ARG A 485 14.22 9.23 6.44
CA ARG A 485 14.64 9.67 7.77
C ARG A 485 15.53 8.64 8.46
N THR A 486 15.26 7.35 8.29
CA THR A 486 15.95 6.27 9.00
C THR A 486 17.42 6.13 8.60
N HIS A 487 17.82 6.52 7.38
CA HIS A 487 19.23 6.53 6.98
C HIS A 487 20.13 7.32 7.95
N SER A 488 19.61 8.44 8.47
CA SER A 488 20.34 9.32 9.39
C SER A 488 20.14 9.00 10.88
N HIS A 489 19.47 7.88 11.22
CA HIS A 489 19.09 7.54 12.60
C HIS A 489 19.41 6.08 12.97
N GLY A 490 19.63 5.84 14.28
CA GLY A 490 19.89 4.52 14.86
C GLY A 490 21.36 4.28 15.23
N ASP A 491 21.69 3.05 15.62
CA ASP A 491 23.07 2.62 15.92
C ASP A 491 23.87 2.50 14.60
N LEU A 492 25.05 3.14 14.55
CA LEU A 492 25.90 3.22 13.34
C LEU A 492 25.11 3.67 12.10
N PRO A 493 24.47 4.86 12.13
CA PRO A 493 23.67 5.32 11.01
C PRO A 493 24.55 5.45 9.77
N PHE A 494 24.00 5.12 8.61
CA PHE A 494 24.73 5.18 7.36
C PHE A 494 24.84 6.65 6.95
N ASP A 495 25.97 7.25 7.33
CA ASP A 495 26.29 8.64 7.05
C ASP A 495 26.15 8.94 5.54
N PRO A 496 25.53 10.06 5.10
CA PRO A 496 25.55 10.50 3.70
C PRO A 496 26.98 10.61 3.10
N PHE A 497 28.04 10.73 3.92
CA PHE A 497 29.43 10.62 3.48
C PHE A 497 29.89 9.17 3.19
N MET A 498 29.18 8.14 3.70
CA MET A 498 29.43 6.72 3.45
C MET A 498 28.85 6.22 2.12
N ILE A 499 27.84 6.87 1.53
CA ILE A 499 27.32 6.54 0.18
C ILE A 499 28.42 6.69 -0.88
N LYS A 500 29.38 7.60 -0.67
CA LYS A 500 30.58 7.77 -1.52
C LYS A 500 31.71 6.78 -1.21
N GLN A 501 31.60 5.99 -0.14
CA GLN A 501 32.61 5.00 0.20
C GLN A 501 32.38 3.71 -0.58
N ARG A 502 33.39 3.33 -1.35
CA ARG A 502 33.42 2.05 -2.05
C ARG A 502 33.40 0.89 -1.05
N MET A 503 32.31 0.15 -0.99
CA MET A 503 32.15 -1.03 -0.14
C MET A 503 31.42 -2.17 -0.87
N PRO A 504 31.46 -3.40 -0.35
CA PRO A 504 30.69 -4.51 -0.93
C PRO A 504 29.18 -4.26 -0.93
N TYR A 505 28.49 -4.69 -1.99
CA TYR A 505 27.10 -4.25 -2.21
C TYR A 505 26.07 -4.78 -1.21
N TRP A 506 26.37 -5.87 -0.49
CA TRP A 506 25.49 -6.37 0.56
C TRP A 506 25.39 -5.43 1.76
N LEU A 507 26.33 -4.52 1.96
CA LEU A 507 26.21 -3.49 2.99
C LEU A 507 25.15 -2.45 2.63
N TYR A 508 25.11 -2.01 1.36
CA TYR A 508 24.01 -1.17 0.87
C TYR A 508 22.68 -1.95 0.99
N SER A 509 22.67 -3.24 0.65
CA SER A 509 21.48 -4.08 0.78
C SER A 509 20.95 -4.15 2.21
N LEU A 510 21.85 -4.32 3.19
CA LEU A 510 21.47 -4.36 4.60
C LEU A 510 21.03 -3.00 5.12
N GLU A 511 21.57 -1.91 4.59
CA GLU A 511 21.14 -0.56 4.95
C GLU A 511 19.73 -0.24 4.46
N GLU A 512 19.47 -0.48 3.18
CA GLU A 512 18.14 -0.31 2.60
C GLU A 512 17.11 -1.20 3.30
N LEU A 513 17.49 -2.46 3.56
CA LEU A 513 16.64 -3.37 4.31
C LEU A 513 16.42 -2.91 5.75
N ARG A 514 17.45 -2.40 6.46
CA ARG A 514 17.31 -1.85 7.81
C ARG A 514 16.29 -0.72 7.84
N CYS A 515 16.35 0.19 6.88
CA CYS A 515 15.43 1.32 6.77
C CYS A 515 13.99 0.84 6.54
N ASP A 516 13.78 -0.12 5.65
CA ASP A 516 12.45 -0.71 5.41
C ASP A 516 11.90 -1.52 6.57
N LEU A 517 12.73 -2.33 7.23
CA LEU A 517 12.30 -3.10 8.40
C LEU A 517 11.96 -2.15 9.57
N THR A 518 12.66 -1.02 9.67
CA THR A 518 12.33 0.04 10.62
C THR A 518 11.01 0.71 10.25
N ALA A 519 10.83 1.14 9.00
CA ALA A 519 9.60 1.74 8.50
C ALA A 519 8.40 0.81 8.69
N PHE A 520 8.56 -0.50 8.46
CA PHE A 520 7.54 -1.50 8.75
C PHE A 520 7.16 -1.52 10.24
N GLY A 521 8.15 -1.57 11.14
CA GLY A 521 7.89 -1.58 12.58
C GLY A 521 7.24 -0.29 13.08
N GLU A 522 7.62 0.85 12.52
CA GLU A 522 6.98 2.15 12.79
C GLU A 522 5.54 2.20 12.25
N ALA A 523 5.27 1.58 11.10
CA ALA A 523 3.93 1.43 10.55
C ALA A 523 3.03 0.55 11.44
N VAL A 524 3.56 -0.54 12.02
CA VAL A 524 2.83 -1.34 13.03
C VAL A 524 2.44 -0.49 14.24
N ARG A 525 3.35 0.36 14.71
CA ARG A 525 3.07 1.27 15.85
C ARG A 525 2.01 2.33 15.48
N LEU A 526 2.16 2.96 14.31
CA LEU A 526 1.23 3.97 13.80
C LEU A 526 -0.18 3.41 13.59
N GLU A 527 -0.30 2.17 13.12
CA GLU A 527 -1.59 1.48 12.99
C GLU A 527 -2.28 1.32 14.36
N ALA A 528 -1.54 0.88 15.38
CA ALA A 528 -2.06 0.75 16.74
C ALA A 528 -2.52 2.08 17.36
N GLU A 529 -1.90 3.18 16.93
CA GLU A 529 -2.27 4.55 17.31
C GLU A 529 -3.39 5.16 16.46
N GLY A 530 -3.88 4.42 15.45
CA GLY A 530 -5.02 4.80 14.63
C GLY A 530 -4.69 5.64 13.39
N VAL A 531 -3.45 5.60 12.88
CA VAL A 531 -3.10 6.19 11.58
C VAL A 531 -3.54 5.24 10.45
N PRO A 532 -4.57 5.60 9.66
CA PRO A 532 -5.21 4.65 8.74
C PRO A 532 -4.30 4.10 7.64
N GLN A 533 -3.32 4.89 7.19
CA GLN A 533 -2.39 4.54 6.12
C GLN A 533 -1.39 3.46 6.53
N ALA A 534 -1.14 3.30 7.82
CA ALA A 534 0.01 2.55 8.32
C ALA A 534 -0.11 1.03 8.07
N GLY A 535 -1.31 0.46 8.14
CA GLY A 535 -1.53 -0.95 7.76
C GLY A 535 -1.19 -1.20 6.28
N TYR A 536 -1.41 -0.22 5.40
CA TYR A 536 -1.08 -0.33 3.98
C TYR A 536 0.42 -0.23 3.71
N VAL A 537 1.16 0.56 4.51
CA VAL A 537 2.64 0.62 4.44
C VAL A 537 3.25 -0.75 4.69
N GLN A 538 2.73 -1.50 5.67
CA GLN A 538 3.21 -2.86 5.96
C GLN A 538 3.09 -3.78 4.73
N TYR A 539 1.93 -3.76 4.05
CA TYR A 539 1.74 -4.53 2.81
C TYR A 539 2.61 -4.03 1.66
N ALA A 540 2.78 -2.71 1.52
CA ALA A 540 3.61 -2.10 0.48
C ALA A 540 5.06 -2.59 0.57
N ILE A 541 5.67 -2.43 1.76
CA ILE A 541 7.03 -2.89 2.07
C ILE A 541 7.17 -4.39 1.81
N LEU A 542 6.23 -5.18 2.36
CA LEU A 542 6.28 -6.63 2.23
C LEU A 542 6.26 -7.05 0.76
N PHE A 543 5.27 -6.61 -0.03
CA PHE A 543 5.14 -7.12 -1.39
C PHE A 543 6.21 -6.60 -2.34
N ASP A 544 6.72 -5.38 -2.17
CA ASP A 544 7.84 -4.93 -3.01
C ASP A 544 9.13 -5.68 -2.70
N ARG A 545 9.45 -5.86 -1.42
CA ARG A 545 10.62 -6.66 -1.02
C ARG A 545 10.46 -8.12 -1.42
N LEU A 546 9.26 -8.69 -1.40
CA LEU A 546 9.04 -10.08 -1.80
C LEU A 546 8.94 -10.28 -3.32
N PHE A 547 8.34 -9.36 -4.07
CA PHE A 547 7.94 -9.60 -5.47
C PHE A 547 8.58 -8.68 -6.50
N ARG A 548 8.78 -7.38 -6.21
CA ARG A 548 9.26 -6.41 -7.21
C ARG A 548 10.77 -6.24 -7.17
N PHE A 549 11.35 -5.92 -6.02
CA PHE A 549 12.77 -5.61 -5.89
C PHE A 549 13.69 -6.78 -6.31
N PRO A 550 13.44 -8.05 -5.92
CA PRO A 550 14.30 -9.17 -6.31
C PRO A 550 14.39 -9.43 -7.82
N ILE A 551 13.45 -8.92 -8.61
CA ILE A 551 13.34 -9.22 -10.05
C ILE A 551 13.48 -7.99 -10.95
N THR A 552 13.65 -6.80 -10.37
CA THR A 552 13.77 -5.54 -11.10
C THR A 552 15.24 -5.21 -11.38
N GLY A 553 15.53 -4.75 -12.61
CA GLY A 553 16.87 -4.33 -13.01
C GLY A 553 17.81 -5.48 -13.39
N ASP A 554 19.10 -5.15 -13.49
CA ASP A 554 20.15 -6.15 -13.70
C ASP A 554 20.37 -6.96 -12.41
N ARG A 555 20.90 -8.19 -12.53
CA ARG A 555 21.34 -9.01 -11.40
C ARG A 555 22.64 -8.52 -10.81
N VAL A 556 23.44 -7.79 -11.59
CA VAL A 556 24.78 -7.36 -11.20
C VAL A 556 24.71 -6.37 -10.04
N ARG A 557 25.18 -6.80 -8.87
CA ARG A 557 25.30 -5.99 -7.64
C ARG A 557 23.99 -5.29 -7.24
N ASN A 558 22.86 -5.96 -7.49
CA ASN A 558 21.53 -5.47 -7.16
C ASN A 558 21.28 -5.58 -5.65
N TYR A 559 21.52 -4.49 -4.93
CA TYR A 559 21.41 -4.46 -3.47
C TYR A 559 19.97 -4.50 -2.98
N ASP A 560 19.02 -3.85 -3.68
CA ASP A 560 17.61 -3.92 -3.31
C ASP A 560 17.04 -5.32 -3.47
N GLY A 561 17.41 -5.99 -4.56
CA GLY A 561 17.03 -7.37 -4.81
C GLY A 561 17.59 -8.33 -3.77
N LEU A 562 18.83 -8.13 -3.31
CA LEU A 562 19.41 -8.94 -2.23
C LEU A 562 18.66 -8.76 -0.90
N GLY A 563 18.25 -7.54 -0.56
CA GLY A 563 17.48 -7.26 0.67
C GLY A 563 16.13 -7.98 0.65
N GLY A 564 15.46 -7.97 -0.50
CA GLY A 564 14.21 -8.71 -0.71
C GLY A 564 14.38 -10.23 -0.60
N GLN A 565 15.46 -10.79 -1.17
CA GLN A 565 15.79 -12.20 -1.04
C GLN A 565 16.04 -12.61 0.42
N LEU A 566 16.73 -11.76 1.19
CA LEU A 566 17.00 -12.00 2.60
C LEU A 566 15.69 -12.03 3.41
N LEU A 567 14.80 -11.05 3.22
CA LEU A 567 13.49 -11.04 3.88
C LEU A 567 12.65 -12.28 3.51
N PHE A 568 12.56 -12.63 2.23
CA PHE A 568 11.84 -13.82 1.78
C PHE A 568 12.40 -15.09 2.42
N ALA A 569 13.73 -15.27 2.37
CA ALA A 569 14.39 -16.44 2.93
C ALA A 569 14.18 -16.56 4.45
N TYR A 570 14.21 -15.43 5.16
CA TYR A 570 13.92 -15.37 6.59
C TYR A 570 12.49 -15.81 6.91
N LEU A 571 11.49 -15.19 6.27
CA LEU A 571 10.08 -15.52 6.48
C LEU A 571 9.78 -16.97 6.07
N HIS A 572 10.42 -17.46 5.02
CA HIS A 572 10.28 -18.83 4.56
C HIS A 572 10.87 -19.85 5.54
N ARG A 573 12.08 -19.60 6.05
CA ARG A 573 12.73 -20.47 7.04
C ARG A 573 11.94 -20.59 8.34
N ASN A 574 11.16 -19.56 8.66
CA ASN A 574 10.32 -19.49 9.86
C ASN A 574 8.86 -19.90 9.62
N ASP A 575 8.56 -20.54 8.50
CA ASP A 575 7.22 -21.05 8.15
C ASP A 575 6.13 -19.98 8.03
N ILE A 576 6.52 -18.70 7.89
CA ILE A 576 5.58 -17.57 7.74
C ILE A 576 5.16 -17.44 6.28
N VAL A 577 6.10 -17.67 5.36
CA VAL A 577 5.86 -17.74 3.91
C VAL A 577 6.16 -19.17 3.46
N ARG A 578 5.23 -19.82 2.75
CA ARG A 578 5.46 -21.18 2.24
C ARG A 578 5.15 -21.27 0.76
N TRP A 579 6.06 -21.88 0.02
CA TRP A 579 5.87 -22.27 -1.37
C TRP A 579 5.62 -23.79 -1.43
N THR A 580 4.39 -24.19 -1.74
CA THR A 580 3.99 -25.61 -1.80
C THR A 580 2.96 -25.78 -2.91
N ASP A 581 3.05 -26.89 -3.67
CA ASP A 581 2.13 -27.20 -4.77
C ASP A 581 1.93 -26.06 -5.79
N ASN A 582 3.01 -25.33 -6.07
CA ASN A 582 3.02 -24.13 -6.92
C ASN A 582 2.07 -23.01 -6.44
N ARG A 583 1.93 -22.87 -5.12
CA ARG A 583 1.15 -21.83 -4.47
C ARG A 583 1.98 -21.19 -3.36
N LEU A 584 1.95 -19.87 -3.30
CA LEU A 584 2.47 -19.11 -2.17
C LEU A 584 1.38 -18.97 -1.11
N SER A 585 1.70 -19.29 0.13
CA SER A 585 0.83 -19.07 1.28
C SER A 585 1.56 -18.24 2.34
N VAL A 586 0.82 -17.38 3.03
CA VAL A 586 1.37 -16.47 4.04
C VAL A 586 0.55 -16.62 5.33
N ASP A 587 1.24 -16.79 6.44
CA ASP A 587 0.66 -16.74 7.79
C ASP A 587 0.61 -15.28 8.25
N TRP A 588 -0.44 -14.55 7.82
CA TRP A 588 -0.57 -13.10 8.01
C TRP A 588 -0.37 -12.62 9.45
N PRO A 589 -0.96 -13.26 10.49
CA PRO A 589 -0.72 -12.88 11.88
C PRO A 589 0.74 -12.92 12.32
N ARG A 590 1.58 -13.74 11.69
CA ARG A 590 3.00 -13.91 12.06
C ARG A 590 3.96 -12.98 11.30
N VAL A 591 3.50 -12.29 10.26
CA VAL A 591 4.34 -11.44 9.42
C VAL A 591 5.02 -10.34 10.23
N ALA A 592 4.26 -9.56 11.01
CA ALA A 592 4.82 -8.44 11.77
C ALA A 592 5.87 -8.89 12.78
N GLY A 593 5.63 -10.00 13.48
CA GLY A 593 6.60 -10.61 14.40
C GLY A 593 7.88 -11.05 13.67
N GLY A 594 7.75 -11.77 12.54
CA GLY A 594 8.91 -12.21 11.76
C GLY A 594 9.73 -11.07 11.17
N VAL A 595 9.08 -9.99 10.73
CA VAL A 595 9.76 -8.78 10.26
C VAL A 595 10.52 -8.10 11.41
N ALA A 596 9.91 -8.01 12.59
CA ALA A 596 10.55 -7.46 13.78
C ALA A 596 11.76 -8.30 14.25
N ASP A 597 11.66 -9.63 14.16
CA ASP A 597 12.77 -10.53 14.53
C ASP A 597 13.97 -10.35 13.58
N LEU A 598 13.75 -10.30 12.25
CA LEU A 598 14.82 -10.01 11.28
C LEU A 598 15.41 -8.60 11.49
N ARG A 599 14.56 -7.61 11.78
CA ARG A 599 15.02 -6.25 12.14
C ARG A 599 15.99 -6.31 13.31
N GLY A 600 15.68 -7.09 14.35
CA GLY A 600 16.55 -7.27 15.51
C GLY A 600 17.92 -7.86 15.15
N GLU A 601 17.99 -8.81 14.20
CA GLU A 601 19.26 -9.34 13.71
C GLU A 601 20.11 -8.29 12.97
N VAL A 602 19.47 -7.48 12.11
CA VAL A 602 20.13 -6.40 11.39
C VAL A 602 20.58 -5.29 12.34
N GLU A 603 19.71 -4.82 13.25
CA GLU A 603 20.09 -3.81 14.25
C GLU A 603 21.24 -4.28 15.15
N LYS A 604 21.25 -5.55 15.54
CA LYS A 604 22.36 -6.12 16.29
C LYS A 604 23.67 -6.10 15.48
N LEU A 605 23.64 -6.41 14.18
CA LEU A 605 24.82 -6.32 13.32
C LEU A 605 25.42 -4.91 13.34
N TYR A 606 24.57 -3.88 13.25
CA TYR A 606 24.95 -2.47 13.25
C TYR A 606 25.48 -2.00 14.61
N ARG A 607 24.78 -2.35 15.70
CA ARG A 607 25.22 -2.08 17.08
C ARG A 607 26.58 -2.69 17.36
N ASP A 608 26.75 -3.98 17.08
CA ASP A 608 28.04 -4.66 17.23
C ASP A 608 29.11 -4.07 16.28
N GLY A 609 28.69 -3.40 15.19
CA GLY A 609 29.57 -2.72 14.25
C GLY A 609 30.38 -1.57 14.85
N ILE A 610 29.87 -0.95 15.92
CA ILE A 610 30.55 0.13 16.66
C ILE A 610 31.90 -0.35 17.22
N ASP A 611 31.96 -1.60 17.66
CA ASP A 611 33.15 -2.20 18.27
C ASP A 611 34.01 -3.00 17.27
N ARG A 612 33.61 -3.07 15.99
CA ARG A 612 34.32 -3.86 14.96
C ARG A 612 35.25 -2.99 14.13
N SER A 613 36.39 -3.57 13.74
CA SER A 613 37.14 -3.04 12.60
C SER A 613 36.31 -3.12 11.32
N LYS A 614 36.62 -2.27 10.34
CA LYS A 614 35.89 -2.24 9.05
C LYS A 614 35.79 -3.61 8.39
N LEU A 615 36.91 -4.34 8.28
CA LEU A 615 36.91 -5.68 7.68
C LEU A 615 36.11 -6.68 8.52
N ALA A 616 36.24 -6.66 9.85
CA ALA A 616 35.47 -7.54 10.72
C ALA A 616 33.96 -7.31 10.59
N HIS A 617 33.54 -6.05 10.46
CA HIS A 617 32.14 -5.70 10.20
C HIS A 617 31.68 -6.19 8.82
N TRP A 618 32.48 -5.99 7.77
CA TRP A 618 32.15 -6.47 6.42
C TRP A 618 31.99 -7.99 6.34
N LEU A 619 32.85 -8.73 7.03
CA LEU A 619 32.75 -10.19 7.13
C LEU A 619 31.51 -10.63 7.92
N ALA A 620 31.19 -9.96 9.02
CA ALA A 620 29.97 -10.24 9.81
C ALA A 620 28.69 -9.94 9.02
N ALA A 621 28.68 -8.85 8.25
CA ALA A 621 27.57 -8.50 7.37
C ALA A 621 27.39 -9.55 6.27
N HIS A 622 28.50 -10.01 5.66
CA HIS A 622 28.46 -11.11 4.70
C HIS A 622 27.90 -12.39 5.34
N ASP A 623 28.32 -12.74 6.56
CA ASP A 623 27.84 -13.94 7.25
C ASP A 623 26.35 -13.89 7.58
N LEU A 624 25.84 -12.72 7.96
CA LEU A 624 24.40 -12.54 8.20
C LEU A 624 23.61 -12.83 6.91
N VAL A 625 24.02 -12.25 5.78
CA VAL A 625 23.36 -12.50 4.50
C VAL A 625 23.50 -13.97 4.09
N ALA A 626 24.70 -14.53 4.21
CA ALA A 626 25.01 -15.91 3.84
C ALA A 626 24.27 -16.96 4.69
N ALA A 627 23.79 -16.60 5.89
CA ALA A 627 22.98 -17.47 6.72
C ALA A 627 21.59 -17.77 6.12
N TYR A 628 21.12 -16.94 5.18
CA TYR A 628 19.80 -17.04 4.56
C TYR A 628 19.84 -17.11 3.04
N VAL A 629 20.75 -16.37 2.39
CA VAL A 629 20.93 -16.35 0.93
C VAL A 629 22.30 -16.94 0.63
N ALA A 630 22.33 -18.09 -0.06
CA ALA A 630 23.59 -18.77 -0.35
C ALA A 630 24.49 -17.90 -1.26
N PRO A 631 25.75 -17.64 -0.87
CA PRO A 631 26.69 -16.95 -1.75
C PRO A 631 27.06 -17.83 -2.96
N HIS A 632 27.51 -17.20 -4.03
CA HIS A 632 27.98 -17.87 -5.23
C HIS A 632 29.12 -18.86 -4.88
N PRO A 633 29.16 -20.08 -5.45
CA PRO A 633 30.17 -21.09 -5.10
C PRO A 633 31.63 -20.64 -5.29
N ALA A 634 31.87 -19.68 -6.19
CA ALA A 634 33.18 -19.08 -6.44
C ALA A 634 33.49 -17.84 -5.58
N SER A 635 32.67 -17.54 -4.57
CA SER A 635 32.84 -16.40 -3.69
C SER A 635 34.16 -16.48 -2.90
N LYS A 636 35.02 -15.49 -3.11
CA LYS A 636 36.24 -15.29 -2.31
C LYS A 636 35.92 -14.84 -0.89
N TRP A 637 34.79 -14.15 -0.70
CA TRP A 637 34.33 -13.67 0.60
C TRP A 637 33.80 -14.81 1.48
N ALA A 638 33.10 -15.78 0.90
CA ALA A 638 32.67 -17.00 1.58
C ALA A 638 33.86 -17.90 1.93
N ALA A 639 34.82 -18.04 1.01
CA ALA A 639 36.04 -18.82 1.23
C ALA A 639 37.06 -18.14 2.16
N ARG A 640 36.86 -16.87 2.51
CA ARG A 640 37.81 -16.03 3.26
C ARG A 640 39.17 -15.86 2.57
N ASP A 641 39.19 -15.97 1.24
CA ASP A 641 40.36 -15.75 0.38
C ASP A 641 40.41 -14.31 -0.13
N LEU A 642 40.67 -13.37 0.78
CA LEU A 642 40.63 -11.93 0.50
C LEU A 642 42.03 -11.32 0.35
N PRO A 643 42.26 -10.44 -0.64
CA PRO A 643 43.51 -9.71 -0.76
C PRO A 643 43.70 -8.74 0.41
N ALA A 644 44.94 -8.36 0.71
CA ALA A 644 45.24 -7.48 1.85
C ALA A 644 44.78 -6.02 1.65
N GLU A 645 44.75 -5.53 0.41
CA GLU A 645 44.36 -4.15 0.11
C GLU A 645 42.83 -4.01 0.08
N GLN A 646 42.27 -3.06 0.85
CA GLN A 646 40.83 -2.83 0.96
C GLN A 646 40.15 -2.63 -0.41
N LYS A 647 40.76 -1.85 -1.31
CA LYS A 647 40.21 -1.62 -2.65
C LYS A 647 40.09 -2.94 -3.43
N ALA A 648 41.14 -3.75 -3.39
CA ALA A 648 41.18 -5.06 -4.01
C ALA A 648 40.18 -6.04 -3.38
N MET A 649 39.88 -5.91 -2.08
CA MET A 649 38.83 -6.72 -1.43
C MET A 649 37.45 -6.42 -2.04
N VAL A 650 37.11 -5.14 -2.22
CA VAL A 650 35.84 -4.76 -2.87
C VAL A 650 35.82 -5.18 -4.34
N ASP A 651 36.95 -5.13 -5.03
CA ASP A 651 37.08 -5.65 -6.40
C ASP A 651 36.93 -7.17 -6.49
N ALA A 652 37.19 -7.90 -5.41
CA ALA A 652 37.01 -9.34 -5.33
C ALA A 652 35.55 -9.78 -5.19
N VAL A 653 34.62 -8.84 -4.94
CA VAL A 653 33.17 -9.10 -4.92
C VAL A 653 32.70 -9.42 -6.34
N LEU A 654 32.11 -10.60 -6.51
CA LEU A 654 31.53 -11.01 -7.80
C LEU A 654 30.39 -10.07 -8.19
N SER A 655 30.14 -9.96 -9.50
CA SER A 655 28.98 -9.24 -10.01
C SER A 655 27.67 -9.82 -9.47
N ASP A 656 27.60 -11.15 -9.31
CA ASP A 656 26.45 -11.89 -8.76
C ASP A 656 26.91 -12.69 -7.52
N GLU A 657 27.36 -11.99 -6.48
CA GLU A 657 27.89 -12.60 -5.25
C GLU A 657 26.83 -13.44 -4.52
N PHE A 658 25.57 -13.01 -4.57
CA PHE A 658 24.41 -13.68 -3.99
C PHE A 658 23.36 -13.92 -5.10
N PRO A 659 23.48 -15.04 -5.85
CA PRO A 659 22.61 -15.31 -6.99
C PRO A 659 21.15 -15.51 -6.59
N LEU A 660 20.25 -15.26 -7.54
CA LEU A 660 18.82 -15.51 -7.36
C LEU A 660 18.56 -16.96 -6.98
N SER A 661 17.68 -17.17 -5.99
CA SER A 661 17.16 -18.50 -5.68
C SER A 661 16.37 -19.08 -6.86
N MET A 662 16.19 -20.41 -6.88
CA MET A 662 15.37 -21.09 -7.90
C MET A 662 13.95 -20.52 -8.01
N PHE A 663 13.38 -20.08 -6.88
CA PHE A 663 12.09 -19.40 -6.85
C PHE A 663 12.15 -18.08 -7.61
N TYR A 664 13.13 -17.22 -7.33
CA TYR A 664 13.26 -15.92 -7.97
C TYR A 664 13.66 -16.00 -9.44
N GLU A 665 14.48 -16.97 -9.84
CA GLU A 665 14.77 -17.25 -11.25
C GLU A 665 13.50 -17.59 -12.04
N ALA A 666 12.58 -18.35 -11.44
CA ALA A 666 11.29 -18.66 -12.06
C ALA A 666 10.35 -17.46 -12.06
N LEU A 667 10.26 -16.72 -10.96
CA LEU A 667 9.40 -15.55 -10.83
C LEU A 667 9.82 -14.44 -11.81
N ARG A 668 11.11 -14.12 -11.87
CA ARG A 668 11.67 -13.13 -12.80
C ARG A 668 11.27 -13.45 -14.22
N ARG A 669 11.49 -14.69 -14.68
CA ARG A 669 11.12 -15.12 -16.05
C ARG A 669 9.65 -14.93 -16.37
N LYS A 670 8.75 -15.04 -15.39
CA LYS A 670 7.31 -14.85 -15.60
C LYS A 670 6.87 -13.38 -15.57
N LEU A 671 7.60 -12.53 -14.85
CA LEU A 671 7.19 -11.16 -14.57
C LEU A 671 8.05 -10.09 -15.24
N THR A 672 9.13 -10.45 -15.95
CA THR A 672 10.00 -9.50 -16.66
C THR A 672 9.19 -8.53 -17.53
N ASP A 673 8.27 -9.03 -18.36
CA ASP A 673 7.48 -8.17 -19.27
C ASP A 673 6.58 -7.21 -18.50
N VAL A 674 6.07 -7.63 -17.33
CA VAL A 674 5.27 -6.75 -16.45
C VAL A 674 6.16 -5.65 -15.89
N VAL A 675 7.32 -6.00 -15.33
CA VAL A 675 8.27 -5.00 -14.78
C VAL A 675 8.69 -4.01 -15.85
N GLU A 676 9.06 -4.49 -17.05
CA GLU A 676 9.47 -3.63 -18.16
C GLU A 676 8.34 -2.72 -18.67
N SER A 677 7.09 -3.18 -18.63
CA SER A 677 5.94 -2.34 -19.03
C SER A 677 5.64 -1.20 -18.05
N THR A 678 6.25 -1.18 -16.87
CA THR A 678 6.10 -0.09 -15.89
C THR A 678 7.09 1.07 -16.06
N LYS A 679 8.00 1.01 -17.04
CA LYS A 679 8.88 2.14 -17.36
C LYS A 679 8.03 3.36 -17.75
N GLY A 680 8.38 4.52 -17.19
CA GLY A 680 7.67 5.77 -17.48
C GLY A 680 6.24 5.85 -16.91
N VAL A 681 5.79 4.89 -16.10
CA VAL A 681 4.44 4.93 -15.52
C VAL A 681 4.25 6.12 -14.57
N ARG A 682 3.01 6.60 -14.46
CA ARG A 682 2.52 7.66 -13.55
C ARG A 682 1.14 7.34 -13.00
#